data_AF-A0A943PHV1-F1
#
_entry.id   AF-A0A943PHV1-F1
#
_cell.length_a   1.000
_cell.length_b   1.000
_cell.length_c   1.000
_cell.angle_alpha   90.00
_cell.angle_beta   90.00
_cell.angle_gamma   90.00
#
_symmetry.space_group_name_H-M   'P 1'
#
loop_
_entity.id
_entity.type
_entity.pdbx_description
1 polymer ?
#
loop_
_entity_poly.entity_id
_entity_poly.type
_entity_poly.pdbx_seq_one_letter_code
_entity_poly.pdbx_strand_id
1 'polypeptide(L)'
;MKHRLLCTQQRTSVLLVFISAVLALVTLSIPTKSAEAATAKIVNGTFSYAMKEIYDCSESWIYLDLNRLKIANGNDCNKHPHKYVWAALPSHFDKTQFGWNSNQTYDPSNTWENGVEAQVANCVEIQRELNGNYYAELTAGQTGTYIYQDISSEPGAIYKWSLKHCSRSKTHLDSMSVMIGSPSSQAAQNATRTTTNGLGNKTGSVGTIIATPSSSNYDNERLHNVDWETYTGTYVIPGGQTTTRFTFKAISSAGPNAGNLVDDITFTRSYGLTYDLTGGTSSEIYSDPKANNYAGYHAEGSTFDLTTIRPIREGYTFLGWSKTKFAVITNQNAFNAARSSLITKMTMPSTASTVFAVWAKNPTVTFIGAEGEALSSQKISFGSKAIAPYTPLRTGYTFIDWDQSFSAVYSDITVKSLWQPNSYRISFQSQGGSGEMPDQQLLYGTATPLCFNRYERSGYLFAGWNSAPQGNGTTFTNEQIVENLATVEGSVIRLYAQWEPITYFIVFEAMGGNGAMTDQELTFDQLASLDPNQFSREGFHWFKWNNSPFVPDIWYDNEEFVLNLADRANEIVTLYATWIANRCLVVFEENGGTGTMEAQSLAYNIAETLHPNTFEKEGAHWISWNTAPDGTGISYEDEQLVKNLRTEDNSTVVLYAQWKDDEPEEPDEPEEPEEPDDPETPPQDESNENRQDPPANTTPEGNQPPTEAEPPDDTDTSGDASDALVPTEPQPEPEQNDAIDAEQQGETREHRAESPQQTGATSNDGPSTPKASFAKTGAATLDVMCVAFVLLVGGNAILIIGAHKRKRAREQRRRIFRSFIDS
;
A
#
# COMPACT_ATOMS: atom_id res chain seq x y z
N MET A 1 34.48 71.44 -66.40
CA MET A 1 35.18 71.48 -65.09
C MET A 1 35.94 70.16 -65.01
N LYS A 2 37.28 70.05 -65.00
CA LYS A 2 38.40 70.90 -64.53
C LYS A 2 38.58 70.84 -63.00
N HIS A 3 39.71 70.24 -62.59
CA HIS A 3 40.33 70.14 -61.24
C HIS A 3 39.65 69.18 -60.23
N ARG A 4 40.36 68.14 -59.75
CA ARG A 4 41.43 68.04 -58.69
C ARG A 4 40.82 68.18 -57.28
N LEU A 5 41.21 67.44 -56.25
CA LEU A 5 42.45 66.70 -55.87
C LEU A 5 42.38 65.18 -56.19
N LEU A 6 43.41 64.34 -56.37
CA LEU A 6 44.88 64.27 -56.08
C LEU A 6 45.30 64.30 -54.59
N CYS A 7 46.02 63.31 -54.03
CA CYS A 7 46.54 62.03 -54.55
C CYS A 7 46.75 61.05 -53.35
N THR A 8 47.61 60.02 -53.26
CA THR A 8 48.80 59.57 -54.02
C THR A 8 49.06 58.06 -53.78
N GLN A 9 49.55 57.33 -54.80
CA GLN A 9 50.17 55.98 -54.70
C GLN A 9 49.27 54.81 -54.17
N GLN A 10 49.48 53.53 -54.54
CA GLN A 10 50.43 52.93 -55.47
C GLN A 10 49.79 51.77 -56.25
N ARG A 11 49.80 51.82 -57.59
CA ARG A 11 49.55 50.65 -58.46
C ARG A 11 50.88 50.24 -59.10
N THR A 12 51.47 49.15 -58.62
CA THR A 12 52.61 48.46 -59.24
C THR A 12 52.51 46.96 -58.95
N SER A 13 53.09 46.14 -59.83
CA SER A 13 53.31 44.69 -59.62
C SER A 13 52.10 43.74 -59.64
N VAL A 14 51.05 44.04 -60.43
CA VAL A 14 50.19 42.98 -61.01
C VAL A 14 50.78 42.54 -62.36
N LEU A 15 52.02 42.04 -62.33
CA LEU A 15 52.74 41.51 -63.51
C LEU A 15 53.81 40.48 -63.10
N LEU A 16 53.48 39.61 -62.14
CA LEU A 16 54.43 38.61 -61.62
C LEU A 16 53.75 37.31 -61.15
N VAL A 17 52.62 36.97 -61.79
CA VAL A 17 51.77 35.79 -61.47
C VAL A 17 51.83 34.70 -62.56
N PHE A 18 52.48 34.97 -63.71
CA PHE A 18 52.53 34.05 -64.86
C PHE A 18 53.94 33.55 -65.27
N ILE A 19 54.99 33.86 -64.49
CA ILE A 19 56.33 33.30 -64.70
C ILE A 19 56.84 32.71 -63.36
N SER A 20 56.42 31.47 -63.09
CA SER A 20 56.95 30.58 -62.04
C SER A 20 56.44 29.13 -62.19
N ALA A 21 55.30 28.93 -62.87
CA ALA A 21 54.70 27.61 -63.07
C ALA A 21 55.39 26.74 -64.15
N VAL A 22 56.38 27.26 -64.89
CA VAL A 22 57.07 26.55 -65.98
C VAL A 22 58.59 26.78 -65.93
N LEU A 23 59.23 26.36 -64.84
CA LEU A 23 60.67 26.06 -64.83
C LEU A 23 61.04 24.95 -63.82
N ALA A 24 60.18 23.94 -63.72
CA ALA A 24 60.34 22.81 -62.81
C ALA A 24 60.63 21.49 -63.56
N LEU A 25 61.66 21.49 -64.42
CA LEU A 25 62.23 20.28 -65.05
C LEU A 25 63.63 20.59 -65.63
N VAL A 26 64.52 19.59 -65.59
CA VAL A 26 65.89 19.59 -66.15
C VAL A 26 66.91 20.53 -65.48
N THR A 27 67.33 20.17 -64.25
CA THR A 27 68.75 20.31 -63.85
C THR A 27 69.25 18.99 -63.26
N LEU A 28 70.09 18.30 -64.03
CA LEU A 28 70.94 17.13 -63.74
C LEU A 28 70.60 16.27 -62.51
N SER A 29 70.15 15.05 -62.77
CA SER A 29 70.21 13.93 -61.83
C SER A 29 71.67 13.53 -61.54
N ILE A 30 72.29 14.14 -60.54
CA ILE A 30 73.41 13.50 -59.84
C ILE A 30 72.80 12.36 -59.01
N PRO A 31 73.26 11.10 -59.11
CA PRO A 31 72.70 10.00 -58.34
C PRO A 31 73.15 10.09 -56.87
N THR A 32 72.45 10.91 -56.09
CA THR A 32 72.55 10.88 -54.63
C THR A 32 72.15 9.50 -54.13
N LYS A 33 73.11 8.79 -53.52
CA LYS A 33 72.94 7.51 -52.81
C LYS A 33 71.57 7.47 -52.12
N SER A 34 70.70 6.53 -52.52
CA SER A 34 69.31 6.51 -52.09
C SER A 34 69.21 6.48 -50.57
N ALA A 35 68.66 7.55 -49.97
CA ALA A 35 68.24 7.52 -48.58
C ALA A 35 67.15 6.46 -48.44
N GLU A 36 67.34 5.50 -47.54
CA GLU A 36 66.33 4.48 -47.27
C GLU A 36 65.10 5.14 -46.65
N ALA A 37 63.90 4.70 -47.04
CA ALA A 37 62.67 5.33 -46.59
C ALA A 37 62.50 5.13 -45.09
N ALA A 38 62.64 6.21 -44.31
CA ALA A 38 62.54 6.18 -42.85
C ALA A 38 61.20 5.57 -42.40
N THR A 39 61.25 4.67 -41.42
CA THR A 39 60.07 3.94 -40.95
C THR A 39 59.06 4.89 -40.30
N ALA A 40 57.75 4.64 -40.46
CA ALA A 40 56.70 5.50 -39.87
C ALA A 40 56.50 5.31 -38.34
N LYS A 41 57.36 4.50 -37.71
CA LYS A 41 57.35 4.11 -36.30
C LYS A 41 58.74 3.60 -35.90
N ILE A 42 58.99 3.48 -34.59
CA ILE A 42 60.15 2.72 -34.10
C ILE A 42 60.02 1.24 -34.48
N VAL A 43 61.12 0.64 -34.93
CA VAL A 43 61.29 -0.79 -35.19
C VAL A 43 62.34 -1.39 -34.25
N ASN A 44 62.11 -2.64 -33.84
CA ASN A 44 62.87 -3.38 -32.81
C ASN A 44 63.15 -2.61 -31.51
N GLY A 45 62.12 -2.00 -30.91
CA GLY A 45 62.25 -1.29 -29.63
C GLY A 45 62.50 -2.18 -28.40
N THR A 46 62.26 -3.49 -28.53
CA THR A 46 62.53 -4.53 -27.51
C THR A 46 63.85 -5.26 -27.75
N PHE A 47 64.67 -4.75 -28.67
CA PHE A 47 65.97 -5.26 -29.15
C PHE A 47 66.05 -6.71 -29.66
N SER A 48 65.00 -7.52 -29.51
CA SER A 48 64.97 -8.98 -29.65
C SER A 48 64.86 -9.51 -31.09
N TYR A 49 64.60 -8.66 -32.10
CA TYR A 49 64.48 -9.12 -33.50
C TYR A 49 65.70 -9.92 -33.98
N ALA A 50 65.45 -11.13 -34.46
CA ALA A 50 66.41 -12.09 -35.01
C ALA A 50 67.62 -12.45 -34.11
N MET A 51 67.75 -11.90 -32.90
CA MET A 51 68.96 -12.05 -32.09
C MET A 51 69.32 -13.51 -31.82
N LYS A 52 68.34 -14.34 -31.47
CA LYS A 52 68.51 -15.78 -31.24
C LYS A 52 68.93 -16.56 -32.51
N GLU A 53 68.63 -16.05 -33.70
CA GLU A 53 68.94 -16.67 -35.00
C GLU A 53 70.32 -16.24 -35.51
N ILE A 54 70.73 -15.01 -35.17
CA ILE A 54 72.06 -14.47 -35.48
C ILE A 54 73.11 -14.99 -34.47
N TYR A 55 72.79 -15.03 -33.17
CA TYR A 55 73.73 -15.39 -32.11
C TYR A 55 73.08 -15.81 -30.78
N ASP A 56 73.42 -16.99 -30.25
CA ASP A 56 73.05 -17.36 -28.87
C ASP A 56 74.00 -16.69 -27.86
N CYS A 57 73.62 -15.50 -27.41
CA CYS A 57 74.29 -14.73 -26.36
C CYS A 57 73.94 -15.24 -24.95
N SER A 58 73.94 -16.56 -24.76
CA SER A 58 73.82 -17.19 -23.44
C SER A 58 74.98 -16.80 -22.51
N GLU A 59 76.16 -16.48 -23.05
CA GLU A 59 77.38 -16.16 -22.29
C GLU A 59 77.99 -14.77 -22.52
N SER A 60 77.56 -13.96 -23.52
CA SER A 60 78.24 -12.70 -23.86
C SER A 60 77.34 -11.59 -24.45
N TRP A 61 77.92 -10.42 -24.72
CA TRP A 61 77.31 -9.32 -25.47
C TRP A 61 77.69 -9.38 -26.96
N ILE A 62 76.96 -8.65 -27.80
CA ILE A 62 77.26 -8.48 -29.23
C ILE A 62 77.32 -7.01 -29.64
N TYR A 63 78.14 -6.70 -30.63
CA TYR A 63 78.20 -5.41 -31.31
C TYR A 63 77.66 -5.54 -32.73
N LEU A 64 76.67 -4.72 -33.08
CA LEU A 64 76.01 -4.71 -34.38
C LEU A 64 76.31 -3.42 -35.15
N ASP A 65 76.95 -3.55 -36.31
CA ASP A 65 77.27 -2.44 -37.24
C ASP A 65 76.42 -2.56 -38.52
N LEU A 66 75.31 -1.82 -38.57
CA LEU A 66 74.45 -1.75 -39.76
C LEU A 66 75.13 -1.08 -40.96
N ASN A 67 76.06 -0.14 -40.72
CA ASN A 67 76.74 0.60 -41.79
C ASN A 67 77.72 -0.29 -42.57
N ARG A 68 78.32 -1.29 -41.88
CA ARG A 68 79.16 -2.33 -42.50
C ARG A 68 78.42 -3.65 -42.78
N LEU A 69 77.19 -3.81 -42.29
CA LEU A 69 76.40 -5.05 -42.25
C LEU A 69 77.16 -6.21 -41.57
N LYS A 70 77.72 -5.94 -40.38
CA LYS A 70 78.54 -6.88 -39.62
C LYS A 70 78.12 -7.00 -38.16
N ILE A 71 78.49 -8.13 -37.56
CA ILE A 71 78.36 -8.43 -36.13
C ILE A 71 79.71 -8.89 -35.56
N ALA A 72 80.00 -8.53 -34.31
CA ALA A 72 81.06 -9.09 -33.49
C ALA A 72 80.53 -9.51 -32.11
N ASN A 73 81.28 -10.40 -31.44
CA ASN A 73 80.90 -11.09 -30.22
C ASN A 73 81.93 -10.82 -29.10
N GLY A 74 81.45 -10.47 -27.90
CA GLY A 74 82.27 -10.23 -26.70
C GLY A 74 83.09 -11.44 -26.24
N ASN A 75 82.68 -12.67 -26.58
CA ASN A 75 83.44 -13.87 -26.23
C ASN A 75 84.58 -14.21 -27.20
N ASP A 76 84.64 -13.62 -28.39
CA ASP A 76 85.73 -13.92 -29.33
C ASP A 76 86.98 -13.07 -29.07
N CYS A 77 86.83 -11.87 -28.51
CA CYS A 77 87.97 -11.09 -28.00
C CYS A 77 88.57 -11.66 -26.70
N ASN A 78 87.80 -12.48 -25.95
CA ASN A 78 88.34 -13.30 -24.84
C ASN A 78 89.17 -14.50 -25.33
N LYS A 79 89.02 -14.92 -26.60
CA LYS A 79 89.78 -16.04 -27.22
C LYS A 79 90.91 -15.53 -28.14
N HIS A 80 90.73 -14.34 -28.70
CA HIS A 80 91.68 -13.65 -29.57
C HIS A 80 92.00 -12.28 -28.95
N PRO A 81 92.98 -12.20 -28.04
CA PRO A 81 93.44 -10.90 -27.55
C PRO A 81 93.85 -10.01 -28.73
N HIS A 82 93.63 -8.71 -28.55
CA HIS A 82 93.83 -7.62 -29.51
C HIS A 82 92.81 -7.42 -30.65
N LYS A 83 91.86 -8.34 -30.97
CA LYS A 83 90.89 -8.09 -32.08
C LYS A 83 89.50 -8.71 -31.91
N TYR A 84 88.46 -7.94 -32.28
CA TYR A 84 87.14 -8.49 -32.58
C TYR A 84 87.15 -9.33 -33.87
N VAL A 85 86.53 -10.51 -33.82
CA VAL A 85 86.23 -11.32 -35.01
C VAL A 85 84.91 -10.85 -35.61
N TRP A 86 84.98 -10.22 -36.79
CA TRP A 86 83.82 -9.64 -37.47
C TRP A 86 83.22 -10.61 -38.48
N ALA A 87 82.01 -11.11 -38.20
CA ALA A 87 81.20 -11.85 -39.15
C ALA A 87 80.35 -10.90 -40.02
N ALA A 88 79.97 -11.37 -41.21
CA ALA A 88 78.87 -10.76 -41.97
C ALA A 88 77.53 -11.17 -41.35
N LEU A 89 76.52 -10.32 -41.45
CA LEU A 89 75.17 -10.66 -40.99
C LEU A 89 74.55 -11.81 -41.80
N PRO A 90 73.68 -12.66 -41.19
CA PRO A 90 73.00 -13.74 -41.90
C PRO A 90 72.19 -13.22 -43.09
N SER A 91 72.12 -14.01 -44.17
CA SER A 91 71.45 -13.63 -45.41
C SER A 91 69.92 -13.43 -45.30
N HIS A 92 69.31 -13.86 -44.19
CA HIS A 92 67.90 -13.66 -43.86
C HIS A 92 67.65 -12.45 -42.93
N PHE A 93 68.69 -11.71 -42.53
CA PHE A 93 68.55 -10.55 -41.64
C PHE A 93 67.91 -9.36 -42.37
N ASP A 94 66.65 -9.06 -42.05
CA ASP A 94 65.96 -7.89 -42.55
C ASP A 94 66.33 -6.66 -41.72
N LYS A 95 67.29 -5.89 -42.23
CA LYS A 95 67.72 -4.60 -41.65
C LYS A 95 66.59 -3.56 -41.53
N THR A 96 65.43 -3.74 -42.17
CA THR A 96 64.28 -2.84 -41.98
C THR A 96 63.51 -3.13 -40.68
N GLN A 97 63.76 -4.28 -40.04
CA GLN A 97 63.26 -4.58 -38.69
C GLN A 97 64.21 -4.02 -37.61
N PHE A 98 65.53 -3.99 -37.84
CA PHE A 98 66.52 -3.45 -36.89
C PHE A 98 67.00 -2.05 -37.31
N GLY A 99 66.38 -1.00 -36.77
CA GLY A 99 66.65 0.39 -37.16
C GLY A 99 67.66 1.16 -36.31
N TRP A 100 68.29 0.55 -35.31
CA TRP A 100 69.14 1.27 -34.36
C TRP A 100 70.53 1.59 -34.92
N ASN A 101 70.90 2.86 -34.84
CA ASN A 101 72.19 3.40 -35.23
C ASN A 101 72.91 3.98 -34.00
N SER A 102 74.22 4.11 -34.05
CA SER A 102 75.06 4.63 -32.96
C SER A 102 75.99 5.74 -33.45
N ASN A 103 76.30 6.73 -32.60
CA ASN A 103 77.34 7.73 -32.89
C ASN A 103 78.72 7.35 -32.34
N GLN A 104 78.86 6.16 -31.74
CA GLN A 104 80.13 5.69 -31.18
C GLN A 104 81.22 5.82 -32.26
N THR A 105 82.35 6.45 -31.93
CA THR A 105 83.53 6.47 -32.80
C THR A 105 84.56 5.45 -32.32
N TYR A 106 85.66 5.31 -33.04
CA TYR A 106 86.78 4.45 -32.64
C TYR A 106 87.81 5.28 -31.90
N ASP A 107 88.01 4.99 -30.61
CA ASP A 107 89.07 5.59 -29.80
C ASP A 107 90.20 4.57 -29.57
N PRO A 108 91.36 4.72 -30.23
CA PRO A 108 92.50 3.82 -30.06
C PRO A 108 93.24 3.99 -28.71
N SER A 109 92.88 5.01 -27.91
CA SER A 109 93.39 5.17 -26.53
C SER A 109 92.55 4.41 -25.50
N ASN A 110 91.34 3.99 -25.89
CA ASN A 110 90.40 3.23 -25.06
C ASN A 110 90.48 1.73 -25.43
N THR A 111 91.44 1.04 -24.82
CA THR A 111 91.66 -0.42 -24.97
C THR A 111 91.68 -1.10 -23.61
N TRP A 112 91.18 -2.34 -23.53
CA TRP A 112 91.33 -3.15 -22.31
C TRP A 112 92.81 -3.49 -22.05
N GLU A 113 93.14 -3.96 -20.85
CA GLU A 113 94.51 -4.35 -20.47
C GLU A 113 95.13 -5.40 -21.42
N ASN A 114 94.29 -6.24 -22.04
CA ASN A 114 94.66 -7.21 -23.07
C ASN A 114 94.72 -6.62 -24.49
N GLY A 115 94.81 -5.29 -24.63
CA GLY A 115 94.97 -4.56 -25.89
C GLY A 115 93.87 -4.76 -26.94
N VAL A 116 92.68 -5.22 -26.52
CA VAL A 116 91.48 -5.28 -27.37
C VAL A 116 90.88 -3.88 -27.47
N GLU A 117 90.40 -3.51 -28.65
CA GLU A 117 89.57 -2.33 -28.90
C GLU A 117 88.40 -2.32 -27.90
N ALA A 118 88.32 -1.38 -26.95
CA ALA A 118 87.25 -1.41 -25.96
C ALA A 118 85.89 -1.01 -26.56
N GLN A 119 85.92 -0.24 -27.66
CA GLN A 119 84.78 0.32 -28.36
C GLN A 119 84.94 0.27 -29.87
N VAL A 120 83.80 0.18 -30.58
CA VAL A 120 83.76 0.07 -32.05
C VAL A 120 82.92 1.17 -32.66
N ALA A 121 83.45 1.81 -33.70
CA ALA A 121 82.72 2.84 -34.45
C ALA A 121 81.40 2.34 -35.07
N ASN A 122 80.33 3.13 -34.87
CA ASN A 122 78.94 2.94 -35.32
C ASN A 122 78.18 1.76 -34.73
N CYS A 123 78.73 1.03 -33.76
CA CYS A 123 78.08 -0.16 -33.22
C CYS A 123 77.01 0.16 -32.17
N VAL A 124 75.91 -0.58 -32.24
CA VAL A 124 74.95 -0.74 -31.15
C VAL A 124 75.35 -1.99 -30.37
N GLU A 125 75.48 -1.88 -29.05
CA GLU A 125 75.72 -3.02 -28.18
C GLU A 125 74.38 -3.62 -27.75
N ILE A 126 74.22 -4.93 -27.91
CA ILE A 126 73.04 -5.69 -27.47
C ILE A 126 73.49 -6.77 -26.48
N GLN A 127 72.76 -6.87 -25.37
CA GLN A 127 72.96 -7.87 -24.33
C GLN A 127 71.67 -8.67 -24.08
N ARG A 128 71.79 -9.72 -23.27
CA ARG A 128 70.72 -10.69 -23.01
C ARG A 128 70.63 -11.02 -21.52
N GLU A 129 69.43 -10.92 -20.95
CA GLU A 129 69.15 -11.35 -19.57
C GLU A 129 69.10 -12.88 -19.46
N LEU A 130 69.31 -13.43 -18.26
CA LEU A 130 69.21 -14.89 -18.03
C LEU A 130 67.79 -15.44 -18.30
N ASN A 131 66.75 -14.62 -18.19
CA ASN A 131 65.37 -14.98 -18.55
C ASN A 131 65.12 -15.04 -20.08
N GLY A 132 66.07 -14.56 -20.90
CA GLY A 132 65.95 -14.50 -22.36
C GLY A 132 65.45 -13.18 -22.96
N ASN A 133 65.29 -12.12 -22.17
CA ASN A 133 65.08 -10.76 -22.68
C ASN A 133 66.34 -10.21 -23.36
N TYR A 134 66.19 -9.26 -24.28
CA TYR A 134 67.28 -8.59 -24.98
C TYR A 134 67.15 -7.08 -24.80
N TYR A 135 68.26 -6.38 -24.62
CA TYR A 135 68.30 -4.93 -24.38
C TYR A 135 69.57 -4.32 -24.98
N ALA A 136 69.58 -3.01 -25.16
CA ALA A 136 70.79 -2.29 -25.59
C ALA A 136 71.49 -1.60 -24.41
N GLU A 137 72.79 -1.41 -24.55
CA GLU A 137 73.60 -0.67 -23.58
C GLU A 137 74.22 0.60 -24.20
N LEU A 138 74.19 1.69 -23.45
CA LEU A 138 74.81 2.98 -23.78
C LEU A 138 76.13 3.12 -23.00
N THR A 139 77.17 2.47 -23.52
CA THR A 139 78.55 2.62 -23.04
C THR A 139 79.09 4.02 -23.34
N ALA A 140 79.93 4.60 -22.46
CA ALA A 140 80.29 6.02 -22.50
C ALA A 140 81.80 6.28 -22.71
N GLY A 141 82.52 5.35 -23.33
CA GLY A 141 83.95 5.48 -23.60
C GLY A 141 84.34 6.59 -24.58
N GLN A 142 83.35 7.27 -25.21
CA GLN A 142 83.50 8.64 -25.69
C GLN A 142 82.45 9.54 -25.02
N THR A 143 82.77 10.82 -24.81
CA THR A 143 81.84 11.77 -24.19
C THR A 143 80.60 11.97 -25.05
N GLY A 144 79.44 11.55 -24.53
CA GLY A 144 78.16 11.76 -25.17
C GLY A 144 77.82 10.74 -26.28
N THR A 145 78.21 9.47 -26.11
CA THR A 145 77.66 8.35 -26.87
C THR A 145 76.13 8.32 -26.81
N TYR A 146 75.51 7.96 -27.92
CA TYR A 146 74.08 7.75 -28.07
C TYR A 146 73.76 6.72 -29.15
N ILE A 147 72.66 6.00 -28.95
CA ILE A 147 71.98 5.27 -30.02
C ILE A 147 70.73 6.04 -30.45
N TYR A 148 70.34 5.91 -31.71
CA TYR A 148 69.22 6.65 -32.30
C TYR A 148 68.52 5.88 -33.43
N GLN A 149 67.32 6.33 -33.76
CA GLN A 149 66.57 5.90 -34.94
C GLN A 149 65.88 7.12 -35.57
N ASP A 150 65.90 7.20 -36.90
CA ASP A 150 65.18 8.22 -37.68
C ASP A 150 63.87 7.64 -38.21
N ILE A 151 62.77 8.35 -37.98
CA ILE A 151 61.43 7.96 -38.43
C ILE A 151 60.81 9.02 -39.33
N SER A 152 59.95 8.59 -40.25
CA SER A 152 59.06 9.47 -41.00
C SER A 152 57.97 10.01 -40.06
N SER A 153 57.73 11.31 -40.09
CA SER A 153 56.83 12.01 -39.15
C SER A 153 55.96 13.05 -39.84
N GLU A 154 54.72 13.20 -39.38
CA GLU A 154 53.78 14.20 -39.93
C GLU A 154 53.84 15.51 -39.11
N PRO A 155 54.11 16.68 -39.71
CA PRO A 155 54.11 17.97 -39.01
C PRO A 155 52.82 18.25 -38.25
N GLY A 156 52.93 18.69 -37.00
CA GLY A 156 51.80 18.94 -36.10
C GLY A 156 51.19 17.67 -35.47
N ALA A 157 51.59 16.46 -35.89
CA ALA A 157 51.19 15.24 -35.19
C ALA A 157 51.81 15.18 -33.80
N ILE A 158 51.22 14.36 -32.92
CA ILE A 158 51.65 14.20 -31.54
C ILE A 158 51.92 12.72 -31.30
N TYR A 159 53.03 12.43 -30.62
CA TYR A 159 53.46 11.08 -30.32
C TYR A 159 53.74 10.96 -28.83
N LYS A 160 53.30 9.86 -28.24
CA LYS A 160 53.68 9.44 -26.90
C LYS A 160 54.80 8.43 -27.04
N TRP A 161 55.88 8.66 -26.29
CA TRP A 161 57.02 7.77 -26.25
C TRP A 161 57.13 7.09 -24.90
N SER A 162 57.71 5.89 -24.88
CA SER A 162 58.01 5.15 -23.65
C SER A 162 59.30 4.36 -23.82
N LEU A 163 60.00 4.11 -22.70
CA LEU A 163 61.17 3.22 -22.61
C LEU A 163 61.25 2.62 -21.20
N LYS A 164 61.96 1.50 -21.06
CA LYS A 164 62.53 1.03 -19.79
C LYS A 164 63.99 1.48 -19.69
N HIS A 165 64.44 1.76 -18.46
CA HIS A 165 65.83 2.07 -18.14
C HIS A 165 66.25 1.47 -16.79
N CYS A 166 67.46 0.90 -16.73
CA CYS A 166 68.17 0.58 -15.48
C CYS A 166 69.68 0.87 -15.60
N SER A 167 70.33 1.11 -14.46
CA SER A 167 71.79 1.06 -14.34
C SER A 167 72.32 -0.37 -14.48
N ARG A 168 73.55 -0.55 -14.97
CA ARG A 168 74.19 -1.87 -15.10
C ARG A 168 74.69 -2.45 -13.77
N SER A 169 74.92 -1.61 -12.77
CA SER A 169 75.34 -2.06 -11.43
C SER A 169 74.85 -1.10 -10.36
N LYS A 170 74.55 -1.60 -9.16
CA LYS A 170 74.24 -0.80 -7.97
C LYS A 170 75.40 0.02 -7.43
N THR A 171 76.62 -0.23 -7.93
CA THR A 171 77.85 0.48 -7.53
C THR A 171 77.96 1.88 -8.16
N HIS A 172 77.15 2.19 -9.17
CA HIS A 172 77.11 3.48 -9.84
C HIS A 172 75.66 3.84 -10.20
N LEU A 173 75.35 5.13 -10.36
CA LEU A 173 74.03 5.55 -10.88
C LEU A 173 74.20 6.04 -12.31
N ASP A 174 74.02 5.12 -13.26
CA ASP A 174 73.96 5.44 -14.68
C ASP A 174 72.79 6.40 -14.95
N SER A 175 73.01 7.38 -15.83
CA SER A 175 71.96 8.31 -16.27
C SER A 175 72.08 8.72 -17.73
N MET A 176 70.92 8.92 -18.36
CA MET A 176 70.79 9.21 -19.79
C MET A 176 69.70 10.27 -20.07
N SER A 177 69.75 10.87 -21.25
CA SER A 177 68.77 11.86 -21.73
C SER A 177 68.10 11.38 -23.02
N VAL A 178 66.77 11.50 -23.09
CA VAL A 178 66.01 11.31 -24.33
C VAL A 178 66.09 12.62 -25.13
N MET A 179 66.67 12.57 -26.33
CA MET A 179 66.71 13.69 -27.27
C MET A 179 65.76 13.42 -28.43
N ILE A 180 64.95 14.41 -28.80
CA ILE A 180 64.02 14.34 -29.93
C ILE A 180 64.07 15.65 -30.71
N GLY A 181 63.97 15.55 -32.04
CA GLY A 181 63.86 16.70 -32.94
C GLY A 181 64.06 16.29 -34.39
N SER A 182 64.48 17.22 -35.23
CA SER A 182 64.98 16.87 -36.56
C SER A 182 66.38 16.25 -36.44
N PRO A 183 66.86 15.49 -37.44
CA PRO A 183 68.21 14.92 -37.42
C PRO A 183 69.35 15.95 -37.21
N SER A 184 69.12 17.22 -37.55
CA SER A 184 70.06 18.34 -37.38
C SER A 184 69.79 19.24 -36.15
N SER A 185 68.65 19.09 -35.46
CA SER A 185 68.28 19.90 -34.30
C SER A 185 67.39 19.12 -33.35
N GLN A 186 67.98 18.62 -32.25
CA GLN A 186 67.32 17.82 -31.23
C GLN A 186 67.37 18.50 -29.86
N ALA A 187 66.28 18.41 -29.10
CA ALA A 187 66.17 18.92 -27.73
C ALA A 187 65.97 17.78 -26.72
N ALA A 188 66.51 17.95 -25.51
CA ALA A 188 66.29 17.03 -24.40
C ALA A 188 64.82 17.10 -23.94
N GLN A 189 64.22 15.95 -23.65
CA GLN A 189 62.80 15.85 -23.34
C GLN A 189 62.55 15.59 -21.86
N ASN A 190 61.53 16.24 -21.31
CA ASN A 190 61.08 15.94 -19.95
C ASN A 190 60.42 14.56 -19.89
N ALA A 191 60.87 13.73 -18.96
CA ALA A 191 60.39 12.38 -18.72
C ALA A 191 59.47 12.32 -17.49
N THR A 192 58.56 11.35 -17.49
CA THR A 192 57.71 10.96 -16.36
C THR A 192 57.89 9.47 -16.09
N ARG A 193 58.35 9.12 -14.88
CA ARG A 193 58.48 7.74 -14.42
C ARG A 193 57.09 7.18 -14.09
N THR A 194 56.73 6.04 -14.68
CA THR A 194 55.42 5.39 -14.55
C THR A 194 55.44 4.10 -13.73
N THR A 195 56.60 3.45 -13.59
CA THR A 195 56.82 2.30 -12.70
C THR A 195 58.05 2.55 -11.81
N THR A 196 58.14 1.86 -10.68
CA THR A 196 59.32 1.89 -9.78
C THR A 196 59.79 0.47 -9.51
N ASN A 197 61.11 0.29 -9.39
CA ASN A 197 61.73 -0.97 -8.99
C ASN A 197 61.79 -1.16 -7.45
N GLY A 198 61.34 -0.16 -6.69
CA GLY A 198 61.32 -0.17 -5.23
C GLY A 198 62.61 0.31 -4.56
N LEU A 199 63.67 0.61 -5.31
CA LEU A 199 64.98 1.07 -4.79
C LEU A 199 64.98 2.57 -4.44
N GLY A 200 63.95 3.02 -3.70
CA GLY A 200 63.77 4.40 -3.22
C GLY A 200 63.15 5.38 -4.23
N ASN A 201 63.11 5.03 -5.52
CA ASN A 201 62.52 5.86 -6.57
C ASN A 201 60.99 5.94 -6.51
N LYS A 202 60.44 7.11 -6.86
CA LYS A 202 59.00 7.39 -6.94
C LYS A 202 58.58 7.71 -8.38
N THR A 203 57.33 7.39 -8.73
CA THR A 203 56.70 7.81 -9.98
C THR A 203 56.41 9.32 -10.00
N GLY A 204 56.28 9.89 -11.19
CA GLY A 204 56.14 11.35 -11.40
C GLY A 204 57.17 11.91 -12.38
N SER A 205 57.23 13.24 -12.52
CA SER A 205 58.20 13.88 -13.43
C SER A 205 59.62 13.81 -12.87
N VAL A 206 60.61 13.56 -13.74
CA VAL A 206 62.03 13.47 -13.39
C VAL A 206 62.91 14.49 -14.14
N GLY A 207 62.30 15.45 -14.84
CA GLY A 207 63.02 16.39 -15.71
C GLY A 207 63.61 15.70 -16.94
N THR A 208 64.72 16.20 -17.47
CA THR A 208 65.35 15.72 -18.73
C THR A 208 66.40 14.62 -18.56
N ILE A 209 66.71 14.21 -17.33
CA ILE A 209 67.71 13.17 -17.04
C ILE A 209 66.99 11.98 -16.41
N ILE A 210 67.07 10.83 -17.07
CA ILE A 210 66.56 9.55 -16.60
C ILE A 210 67.70 8.85 -15.85
N ALA A 211 67.42 8.37 -14.64
CA ALA A 211 68.35 7.61 -13.81
C ALA A 211 67.58 6.60 -12.96
N THR A 212 68.04 5.35 -12.93
CA THR A 212 67.37 4.22 -12.27
C THR A 212 68.41 3.37 -11.55
N PRO A 213 68.45 3.35 -10.21
CA PRO A 213 69.33 2.44 -9.47
C PRO A 213 69.07 0.98 -9.83
N SER A 214 70.12 0.16 -9.79
CA SER A 214 70.05 -1.30 -9.91
C SER A 214 70.24 -1.96 -8.54
N SER A 215 69.76 -3.20 -8.40
CA SER A 215 70.05 -4.11 -7.28
C SER A 215 71.21 -5.08 -7.57
N SER A 216 71.59 -5.20 -8.83
CA SER A 216 72.62 -6.11 -9.37
C SER A 216 74.06 -5.58 -9.12
N ASN A 217 75.04 -6.48 -9.18
CA ASN A 217 76.47 -6.21 -9.18
C ASN A 217 77.08 -6.46 -10.57
N TYR A 218 78.31 -6.00 -10.75
CA TYR A 218 79.24 -6.47 -11.79
C TYR A 218 79.44 -8.01 -11.80
N ASP A 219 79.16 -8.70 -10.69
CA ASP A 219 79.23 -10.17 -10.59
C ASP A 219 77.96 -10.89 -11.13
N ASN A 220 76.87 -10.16 -11.40
CA ASN A 220 75.59 -10.74 -11.84
C ASN A 220 74.80 -9.85 -12.84
N GLU A 221 75.49 -9.18 -13.76
CA GLU A 221 75.03 -8.19 -14.77
C GLU A 221 73.93 -8.66 -15.77
N ARG A 222 73.26 -9.78 -15.53
CA ARG A 222 72.22 -10.34 -16.41
C ARG A 222 70.94 -10.75 -15.66
N LEU A 223 70.77 -10.19 -14.45
CA LEU A 223 69.60 -10.34 -13.58
C LEU A 223 68.85 -9.00 -13.36
N HIS A 224 68.90 -8.12 -14.36
CA HIS A 224 68.19 -6.83 -14.37
C HIS A 224 66.66 -6.94 -14.43
N ASN A 225 66.10 -8.15 -14.43
CA ASN A 225 64.66 -8.43 -14.58
C ASN A 225 63.77 -7.86 -13.45
N VAL A 226 64.37 -7.32 -12.37
CA VAL A 226 63.69 -6.56 -11.31
C VAL A 226 64.11 -5.08 -11.24
N ASP A 227 65.17 -4.69 -11.96
CA ASP A 227 65.79 -3.36 -11.88
C ASP A 227 65.10 -2.31 -12.79
N TRP A 228 64.34 -2.74 -13.81
CA TRP A 228 63.77 -1.86 -14.83
C TRP A 228 62.70 -0.88 -14.29
N GLU A 229 62.88 0.41 -14.59
CA GLU A 229 61.84 1.43 -14.42
C GLU A 229 61.40 1.99 -15.77
N THR A 230 60.10 2.25 -15.92
CA THR A 230 59.48 2.74 -17.15
C THR A 230 59.31 4.25 -17.12
N TYR A 231 59.66 4.91 -18.22
CA TYR A 231 59.59 6.36 -18.41
C TYR A 231 58.83 6.69 -19.69
N THR A 232 58.00 7.73 -19.65
CA THR A 232 57.19 8.20 -20.78
C THR A 232 57.22 9.72 -20.91
N GLY A 233 56.93 10.20 -22.11
CA GLY A 233 56.68 11.61 -22.41
C GLY A 233 55.90 11.77 -23.71
N THR A 234 55.62 13.01 -24.09
CA THR A 234 54.91 13.35 -25.33
C THR A 234 55.69 14.38 -26.13
N TYR A 235 55.78 14.20 -27.44
CA TYR A 235 56.46 15.12 -28.36
C TYR A 235 55.48 15.56 -29.46
N VAL A 236 55.49 16.85 -29.77
CA VAL A 236 54.71 17.45 -30.87
C VAL A 236 55.66 17.68 -32.03
N ILE A 237 55.34 17.15 -33.22
CA ILE A 237 56.18 17.34 -34.41
C ILE A 237 56.11 18.81 -34.85
N PRO A 238 57.23 19.57 -34.92
CA PRO A 238 57.23 20.96 -35.36
C PRO A 238 56.74 21.13 -36.80
N GLY A 239 56.27 22.34 -37.12
CA GLY A 239 55.88 22.71 -38.49
C GLY A 239 57.03 22.48 -39.48
N GLY A 240 56.75 21.74 -40.55
CA GLY A 240 57.73 21.37 -41.58
C GLY A 240 58.63 20.17 -41.27
N GLN A 241 58.59 19.59 -40.06
CA GLN A 241 59.44 18.44 -39.72
C GLN A 241 58.86 17.10 -40.24
N THR A 242 59.29 16.69 -41.44
CA THR A 242 58.88 15.42 -42.07
C THR A 242 59.68 14.19 -41.62
N THR A 243 60.75 14.39 -40.85
CA THR A 243 61.61 13.33 -40.31
C THR A 243 62.00 13.69 -38.89
N THR A 244 61.83 12.73 -37.97
CA THR A 244 62.10 12.92 -36.54
C THR A 244 63.14 11.91 -36.10
N ARG A 245 64.19 12.39 -35.42
CA ARG A 245 65.17 11.55 -34.74
C ARG A 245 64.76 11.30 -33.30
N PHE A 246 64.83 10.06 -32.86
CA PHE A 246 64.66 9.64 -31.47
C PHE A 246 65.99 9.06 -30.97
N THR A 247 66.57 9.66 -29.93
CA THR A 247 67.95 9.39 -29.49
C THR A 247 68.01 9.19 -27.97
N PHE A 248 68.78 8.20 -27.49
CA PHE A 248 69.14 8.04 -26.08
C PHE A 248 70.62 8.33 -25.89
N LYS A 249 70.94 9.37 -25.12
CA LYS A 249 72.31 9.83 -24.91
C LYS A 249 72.76 9.57 -23.49
N ALA A 250 73.89 8.89 -23.31
CA ALA A 250 74.53 8.73 -22.01
C ALA A 250 74.96 10.10 -21.46
N ILE A 251 74.68 10.33 -20.17
CA ILE A 251 75.04 11.52 -19.40
C ILE A 251 76.02 11.15 -18.28
N SER A 252 75.78 10.02 -17.60
CA SER A 252 76.75 9.33 -16.75
C SER A 252 76.66 7.82 -17.00
N SER A 253 77.80 7.14 -16.96
CA SER A 253 77.91 5.69 -17.02
C SER A 253 79.02 5.21 -16.07
N ALA A 254 78.91 3.99 -15.56
CA ALA A 254 79.86 3.38 -14.62
C ALA A 254 81.31 3.29 -15.17
N GLY A 255 81.48 3.22 -16.48
CA GLY A 255 82.80 3.24 -17.13
C GLY A 255 82.73 3.38 -18.65
N PRO A 256 83.86 3.25 -19.35
CA PRO A 256 83.90 3.35 -20.81
C PRO A 256 83.07 2.26 -21.51
N ASN A 257 82.90 1.09 -20.86
CA ASN A 257 82.31 -0.13 -21.42
C ASN A 257 81.21 -0.72 -20.52
N ALA A 258 80.68 0.10 -19.59
CA ALA A 258 79.65 -0.26 -18.62
C ALA A 258 78.78 0.98 -18.36
N GLY A 259 77.46 0.90 -18.56
CA GLY A 259 76.60 2.08 -18.55
C GLY A 259 75.08 1.83 -18.55
N ASN A 260 74.36 2.68 -19.29
CA ASN A 260 72.90 2.77 -19.21
C ASN A 260 72.23 1.66 -20.01
N LEU A 261 71.34 0.88 -19.40
CA LEU A 261 70.60 -0.18 -20.09
C LEU A 261 69.22 0.36 -20.54
N VAL A 262 68.82 0.07 -21.78
CA VAL A 262 67.55 0.55 -22.37
C VAL A 262 66.79 -0.56 -23.12
N ASP A 263 65.46 -0.57 -22.96
CA ASP A 263 64.55 -1.60 -23.51
C ASP A 263 63.10 -1.06 -23.66
N ASP A 264 62.18 -1.87 -24.22
CA ASP A 264 60.73 -1.63 -24.39
C ASP A 264 60.37 -0.26 -25.01
N ILE A 265 61.16 0.13 -26.00
CA ILE A 265 61.06 1.44 -26.64
C ILE A 265 59.83 1.51 -27.54
N THR A 266 59.01 2.53 -27.34
CA THR A 266 57.87 2.86 -28.19
C THR A 266 57.83 4.35 -28.53
N PHE A 267 57.33 4.68 -29.72
CA PHE A 267 57.04 6.04 -30.18
C PHE A 267 55.77 5.97 -31.03
N THR A 268 54.61 6.22 -30.42
CA THR A 268 53.31 5.89 -31.00
C THR A 268 52.45 7.14 -31.16
N ARG A 269 51.86 7.31 -32.37
CA ARG A 269 50.98 8.43 -32.68
C ARG A 269 49.83 8.48 -31.67
N SER A 270 49.52 9.67 -31.17
CA SER A 270 48.68 9.88 -30.01
C SER A 270 47.78 11.09 -30.21
N TYR A 271 46.55 11.00 -29.68
CA TYR A 271 45.52 12.02 -29.84
C TYR A 271 44.92 12.40 -28.49
N GLY A 272 44.38 13.62 -28.42
CA GLY A 272 43.76 14.11 -27.19
C GLY A 272 42.39 13.49 -26.94
N LEU A 273 42.10 13.15 -25.69
CA LEU A 273 40.77 12.81 -25.21
C LEU A 273 40.25 13.93 -24.30
N THR A 274 38.99 14.31 -24.46
CA THR A 274 38.32 15.37 -23.68
C THR A 274 37.04 14.85 -23.04
N TYR A 275 36.80 15.20 -21.77
CA TYR A 275 35.56 14.88 -21.06
C TYR A 275 34.65 16.11 -20.94
N ASP A 276 33.72 16.31 -21.87
CA ASP A 276 32.69 17.35 -21.71
C ASP A 276 31.74 16.93 -20.58
N LEU A 277 31.87 17.58 -19.41
CA LEU A 277 31.02 17.31 -18.24
C LEU A 277 29.59 17.84 -18.40
N THR A 278 29.29 18.53 -19.50
CA THR A 278 27.97 19.05 -19.90
C THR A 278 27.22 19.84 -18.82
N GLY A 279 27.95 20.45 -17.88
CA GLY A 279 27.44 21.22 -16.75
C GLY A 279 27.60 20.57 -15.37
N GLY A 280 28.26 19.41 -15.26
CA GLY A 280 28.75 18.86 -13.99
C GLY A 280 30.21 19.20 -13.69
N THR A 281 30.70 18.71 -12.55
CA THR A 281 32.09 18.87 -12.05
C THR A 281 32.70 17.51 -11.68
N SER A 282 34.02 17.44 -11.52
CA SER A 282 34.73 16.27 -10.98
C SER A 282 36.02 16.74 -10.29
N SER A 283 36.42 16.07 -9.21
CA SER A 283 37.72 16.24 -8.55
C SER A 283 38.85 15.43 -9.20
N GLU A 284 38.51 14.51 -10.10
CA GLU A 284 39.44 13.58 -10.77
C GLU A 284 39.96 14.16 -12.10
N ILE A 285 39.21 15.11 -12.67
CA ILE A 285 39.63 15.91 -13.82
C ILE A 285 40.06 17.29 -13.29
N TYR A 286 41.36 17.60 -13.38
CA TYR A 286 41.84 18.95 -13.16
C TYR A 286 41.30 19.87 -14.26
N SER A 287 40.32 20.70 -13.90
CA SER A 287 39.75 21.73 -14.76
C SER A 287 40.67 22.95 -14.80
N ASP A 288 41.69 22.89 -15.67
CA ASP A 288 42.38 24.12 -16.10
C ASP A 288 41.33 25.06 -16.74
N PRO A 289 41.14 26.29 -16.24
CA PRO A 289 40.19 27.25 -16.81
C PRO A 289 40.43 27.62 -18.28
N LYS A 290 41.56 27.20 -18.87
CA LYS A 290 41.91 27.41 -20.29
C LYS A 290 41.96 26.13 -21.13
N ALA A 291 41.85 24.94 -20.54
CA ALA A 291 41.89 23.67 -21.27
C ALA A 291 40.72 22.76 -20.88
N ASN A 292 39.73 22.66 -21.77
CA ASN A 292 38.52 21.86 -21.61
C ASN A 292 38.81 20.43 -21.11
N ASN A 293 38.68 20.19 -19.80
CA ASN A 293 38.59 18.86 -19.15
C ASN A 293 39.49 17.79 -19.79
N TYR A 294 40.76 18.14 -19.95
CA TYR A 294 41.64 17.48 -20.90
C TYR A 294 42.28 16.23 -20.29
N ALA A 295 41.97 15.05 -20.83
CA ALA A 295 42.41 13.77 -20.28
C ALA A 295 43.86 13.38 -20.65
N GLY A 296 44.59 14.26 -21.33
CA GLY A 296 45.93 13.98 -21.87
C GLY A 296 45.92 13.37 -23.28
N TYR A 297 47.13 13.13 -23.80
CA TYR A 297 47.36 12.47 -25.08
C TYR A 297 47.50 10.96 -24.89
N HIS A 298 46.78 10.21 -25.73
CA HIS A 298 46.66 8.76 -25.64
C HIS A 298 46.99 8.10 -26.98
N ALA A 299 47.71 6.99 -26.93
CA ALA A 299 48.18 6.28 -28.12
C ALA A 299 47.02 5.71 -28.96
N GLU A 300 47.16 5.75 -30.28
CA GLU A 300 46.21 5.15 -31.21
C GLU A 300 45.98 3.67 -30.87
N GLY A 301 44.73 3.21 -30.87
CA GLY A 301 44.37 1.83 -30.52
C GLY A 301 44.42 1.48 -29.03
N SER A 302 44.95 2.35 -28.15
CA SER A 302 44.86 2.12 -26.69
C SER A 302 43.41 2.28 -26.20
N THR A 303 43.03 1.52 -25.17
CA THR A 303 41.63 1.41 -24.72
C THR A 303 41.47 1.82 -23.25
N PHE A 304 40.48 2.67 -23.00
CA PHE A 304 40.23 3.34 -21.73
C PHE A 304 38.95 2.83 -21.06
N ASP A 305 38.97 2.73 -19.74
CA ASP A 305 37.78 2.49 -18.92
C ASP A 305 37.23 3.82 -18.41
N LEU A 306 36.09 4.23 -18.96
CA LEU A 306 35.43 5.49 -18.66
C LEU A 306 34.58 5.41 -17.38
N THR A 307 34.43 4.22 -16.77
CA THR A 307 33.66 4.04 -15.53
C THR A 307 34.44 4.41 -14.26
N THR A 308 35.73 4.72 -14.43
CA THR A 308 36.63 5.30 -13.43
C THR A 308 36.15 6.69 -13.02
N ILE A 309 36.03 7.61 -13.97
CA ILE A 309 35.65 9.00 -13.72
C ILE A 309 34.14 9.15 -13.54
N ARG A 310 33.73 9.71 -12.40
CA ARG A 310 32.32 9.86 -12.01
C ARG A 310 32.02 11.32 -11.64
N PRO A 311 31.65 12.16 -12.61
CA PRO A 311 31.31 13.55 -12.33
C PRO A 311 30.02 13.65 -11.50
N ILE A 312 29.86 14.78 -10.81
CA ILE A 312 28.70 15.14 -10.00
C ILE A 312 28.03 16.38 -10.61
N ARG A 313 26.70 16.47 -10.50
CA ARG A 313 25.94 17.66 -10.89
C ARG A 313 24.70 17.77 -10.00
N GLU A 314 24.58 18.86 -9.26
CA GLU A 314 23.52 19.02 -8.26
C GLU A 314 22.12 18.94 -8.88
N GLY A 315 21.27 18.05 -8.36
CA GLY A 315 19.92 17.82 -8.89
C GLY A 315 19.85 16.94 -10.14
N TYR A 316 20.93 16.25 -10.51
CA TYR A 316 20.96 15.33 -11.65
C TYR A 316 21.63 13.99 -11.29
N THR A 317 21.26 12.95 -12.03
CA THR A 317 21.87 11.62 -11.99
C THR A 317 22.79 11.46 -13.19
N PHE A 318 24.04 11.04 -12.94
CA PHE A 318 24.98 10.67 -14.00
C PHE A 318 24.61 9.30 -14.57
N LEU A 319 24.29 9.24 -15.87
CA LEU A 319 23.92 8.00 -16.55
C LEU A 319 25.12 7.29 -17.20
N GLY A 320 26.22 7.99 -17.42
CA GLY A 320 27.42 7.50 -18.11
C GLY A 320 27.91 8.45 -19.20
N TRP A 321 28.86 7.97 -20.00
CA TRP A 321 29.49 8.72 -21.10
C TRP A 321 28.90 8.35 -22.45
N SER A 322 28.92 9.27 -23.41
CA SER A 322 28.62 8.98 -24.82
C SER A 322 29.58 9.68 -25.78
N LYS A 323 29.67 9.20 -27.02
CA LYS A 323 30.42 9.86 -28.11
C LYS A 323 29.64 11.02 -28.74
N THR A 324 28.35 11.15 -28.45
CA THR A 324 27.49 12.25 -28.92
C THR A 324 26.93 13.03 -27.73
N LYS A 325 26.71 14.34 -27.93
CA LYS A 325 26.18 15.21 -26.88
C LYS A 325 24.66 15.06 -26.79
N PHE A 326 24.17 14.65 -25.63
CA PHE A 326 22.73 14.55 -25.34
C PHE A 326 22.22 15.81 -24.63
N ALA A 327 20.94 16.12 -24.83
CA ALA A 327 20.20 17.01 -23.93
C ALA A 327 19.98 16.30 -22.57
N VAL A 328 19.60 17.08 -21.54
CA VAL A 328 19.19 16.53 -20.25
C VAL A 328 18.01 15.57 -20.44
N ILE A 329 18.14 14.37 -19.91
CA ILE A 329 17.08 13.36 -19.88
C ILE A 329 16.06 13.74 -18.78
N THR A 330 14.78 13.77 -19.12
CA THR A 330 13.69 14.24 -18.21
C THR A 330 12.55 13.25 -18.03
N ASN A 331 12.62 12.09 -18.69
CA ASN A 331 11.60 11.04 -18.66
C ASN A 331 12.17 9.71 -19.18
N GLN A 332 11.41 8.62 -18.95
CA GLN A 332 11.81 7.25 -19.30
C GLN A 332 11.94 7.01 -20.81
N ASN A 333 11.19 7.71 -21.66
CA ASN A 333 11.28 7.54 -23.11
C ASN A 333 12.59 8.14 -23.66
N ALA A 334 12.98 9.32 -23.16
CA ALA A 334 14.27 9.92 -23.46
C ALA A 334 15.43 9.06 -22.97
N PHE A 335 15.33 8.44 -21.78
CA PHE A 335 16.33 7.50 -21.29
C PHE A 335 16.46 6.27 -22.19
N ASN A 336 15.34 5.63 -22.55
CA ASN A 336 15.32 4.46 -23.42
C ASN A 336 15.92 4.72 -24.80
N ALA A 337 15.76 5.93 -25.34
CA ALA A 337 16.41 6.35 -26.59
C ALA A 337 17.92 6.58 -26.43
N ALA A 338 18.35 7.17 -25.31
CA ALA A 338 19.77 7.48 -25.06
C ALA A 338 20.62 6.27 -24.62
N ARG A 339 20.03 5.29 -23.91
CA ARG A 339 20.79 4.23 -23.21
C ARG A 339 21.70 3.38 -24.10
N SER A 340 21.35 3.22 -25.39
CA SER A 340 22.14 2.47 -26.38
C SER A 340 23.40 3.21 -26.83
N SER A 341 23.47 4.52 -26.59
CA SER A 341 24.63 5.37 -26.91
C SER A 341 25.58 5.54 -25.72
N LEU A 342 25.26 4.96 -24.55
CA LEU A 342 26.13 4.98 -23.37
C LEU A 342 27.29 4.00 -23.55
N ILE A 343 28.50 4.45 -23.23
CA ILE A 343 29.73 3.65 -23.33
C ILE A 343 30.47 3.61 -21.99
N THR A 344 30.95 2.42 -21.64
CA THR A 344 31.82 2.19 -20.47
C THR A 344 33.30 2.18 -20.85
N LYS A 345 33.63 1.90 -22.11
CA LYS A 345 35.00 1.84 -22.63
C LYS A 345 35.13 2.55 -23.97
N MET A 346 36.32 3.06 -24.26
CA MET A 346 36.65 3.67 -25.55
C MET A 346 38.07 3.30 -25.99
N THR A 347 38.19 2.72 -27.18
CA THR A 347 39.45 2.64 -27.93
C THR A 347 39.70 3.97 -28.64
N MET A 348 40.91 4.51 -28.53
CA MET A 348 41.28 5.79 -29.14
C MET A 348 41.45 5.64 -30.67
N PRO A 349 40.69 6.42 -31.48
CA PRO A 349 40.81 6.43 -32.93
C PRO A 349 42.01 7.25 -33.40
N SER A 350 42.23 7.28 -34.72
CA SER A 350 43.22 8.13 -35.41
C SER A 350 42.89 9.64 -35.42
N THR A 351 42.14 10.12 -34.42
CA THR A 351 41.67 11.52 -34.30
C THR A 351 41.47 11.94 -32.84
N ALA A 352 41.60 13.23 -32.56
CA ALA A 352 41.22 13.79 -31.25
C ALA A 352 39.72 13.57 -30.99
N SER A 353 39.37 13.22 -29.75
CA SER A 353 38.04 12.73 -29.38
C SER A 353 37.48 13.44 -28.15
N THR A 354 36.16 13.63 -28.13
CA THR A 354 35.41 14.10 -26.95
C THR A 354 34.37 13.05 -26.56
N VAL A 355 34.23 12.80 -25.27
CA VAL A 355 33.09 12.08 -24.70
C VAL A 355 32.29 13.02 -23.80
N PHE A 356 30.98 12.86 -23.82
CA PHE A 356 30.01 13.74 -23.19
C PHE A 356 29.34 13.04 -22.01
N ALA A 357 29.29 13.70 -20.85
CA ALA A 357 28.52 13.23 -19.72
C ALA A 357 27.02 13.29 -20.05
N VAL A 358 26.29 12.20 -19.80
CA VAL A 358 24.84 12.12 -20.00
C VAL A 358 24.14 12.25 -18.65
N TRP A 359 23.33 13.29 -18.50
CA TRP A 359 22.62 13.63 -17.27
C TRP A 359 21.13 13.39 -17.39
N ALA A 360 20.52 12.88 -16.32
CA ALA A 360 19.07 12.93 -16.13
C ALA A 360 18.71 13.88 -14.98
N LYS A 361 17.63 14.67 -15.12
CA LYS A 361 17.10 15.51 -14.03
C LYS A 361 16.56 14.59 -12.93
N ASN A 362 16.93 14.84 -11.68
CA ASN A 362 16.37 14.12 -10.54
C ASN A 362 14.88 14.50 -10.36
N PRO A 363 13.94 13.55 -10.42
CA PRO A 363 12.52 13.83 -10.27
C PRO A 363 12.14 14.11 -8.81
N THR A 364 11.05 14.86 -8.68
CA THR A 364 10.37 15.16 -7.42
C THR A 364 9.12 14.28 -7.29
N VAL A 365 9.00 13.58 -6.17
CA VAL A 365 7.83 12.76 -5.83
C VAL A 365 7.13 13.44 -4.67
N THR A 366 5.86 13.78 -4.85
CA THR A 366 5.01 14.35 -3.80
C THR A 366 3.89 13.38 -3.49
N PHE A 367 3.78 12.97 -2.23
CA PHE A 367 2.68 12.14 -1.73
C PHE A 367 1.61 13.06 -1.15
N ILE A 368 0.36 12.90 -1.58
CA ILE A 368 -0.78 13.67 -1.07
C ILE A 368 -1.82 12.76 -0.41
N GLY A 369 -2.45 13.29 0.64
CA GLY A 369 -3.45 12.59 1.42
C GLY A 369 -4.85 12.69 0.82
N ALA A 370 -5.85 12.53 1.67
CA ALA A 370 -7.24 12.37 1.23
C ALA A 370 -7.88 13.70 0.79
N GLU A 371 -7.52 14.79 1.46
CA GLU A 371 -8.11 16.11 1.30
C GLU A 371 -7.22 17.02 0.42
N GLY A 372 -6.22 16.43 -0.25
CA GLY A 372 -5.27 17.11 -1.15
C GLY A 372 -4.02 17.67 -0.46
N GLU A 373 -3.86 17.43 0.85
CA GLU A 373 -2.75 17.87 1.67
C GLU A 373 -1.43 17.16 1.30
N ALA A 374 -0.31 17.88 1.30
CA ALA A 374 1.00 17.31 0.98
C ALA A 374 1.61 16.60 2.20
N LEU A 375 1.57 15.26 2.20
CA LEU A 375 2.08 14.42 3.29
C LEU A 375 3.62 14.33 3.29
N SER A 376 4.24 14.31 2.11
CA SER A 376 5.69 14.46 1.97
C SER A 376 6.06 14.85 0.54
N SER A 377 7.23 15.49 0.37
CA SER A 377 7.83 15.69 -0.95
C SER A 377 9.33 15.41 -0.90
N GLN A 378 9.85 14.72 -1.91
CA GLN A 378 11.23 14.27 -1.97
C GLN A 378 11.80 14.34 -3.39
N LYS A 379 13.06 14.77 -3.52
CA LYS A 379 13.80 14.74 -4.78
C LYS A 379 14.75 13.55 -4.77
N ILE A 380 14.55 12.61 -5.70
CA ILE A 380 15.27 11.32 -5.72
C ILE A 380 16.10 11.16 -6.99
N SER A 381 17.10 10.29 -6.97
CA SER A 381 17.90 9.97 -8.16
C SER A 381 17.03 9.34 -9.25
N PHE A 382 17.27 9.71 -10.50
CA PHE A 382 16.49 9.29 -11.66
C PHE A 382 16.46 7.76 -11.81
N GLY A 383 15.26 7.20 -11.94
CA GLY A 383 14.99 5.77 -11.99
C GLY A 383 14.92 5.05 -10.63
N SER A 384 15.08 5.78 -9.52
CA SER A 384 15.04 5.18 -8.17
C SER A 384 13.60 5.03 -7.63
N LYS A 385 13.48 4.25 -6.55
CA LYS A 385 12.25 4.15 -5.74
C LYS A 385 12.12 5.36 -4.80
N ALA A 386 10.90 5.86 -4.62
CA ALA A 386 10.56 6.81 -3.55
C ALA A 386 10.20 6.09 -2.24
N ILE A 387 10.39 6.76 -1.11
CA ILE A 387 10.00 6.29 0.22
C ILE A 387 8.64 6.93 0.54
N ALA A 388 7.58 6.12 0.67
CA ALA A 388 6.28 6.62 1.09
C ALA A 388 6.34 7.17 2.54
N PRO A 389 5.53 8.18 2.90
CA PRO A 389 5.36 8.60 4.28
C PRO A 389 4.73 7.48 5.12
N TYR A 390 4.67 7.67 6.44
CA TYR A 390 3.79 6.88 7.29
C TYR A 390 2.35 6.92 6.77
N THR A 391 1.63 5.81 6.89
CA THR A 391 0.22 5.73 6.49
C THR A 391 -0.58 6.79 7.25
N PRO A 392 -1.25 7.73 6.56
CA PRO A 392 -2.12 8.70 7.22
C PRO A 392 -3.29 7.99 7.91
N LEU A 393 -3.88 8.66 8.91
CA LEU A 393 -5.13 8.21 9.55
C LEU A 393 -6.28 9.07 9.02
N ARG A 394 -7.40 8.43 8.67
CA ARG A 394 -8.64 9.10 8.25
C ARG A 394 -9.82 8.45 8.95
N THR A 395 -10.54 9.21 9.78
CA THR A 395 -11.67 8.71 10.57
C THR A 395 -12.71 8.06 9.66
N GLY A 396 -13.07 6.80 9.93
CA GLY A 396 -14.08 6.07 9.15
C GLY A 396 -13.60 5.51 7.81
N TYR A 397 -12.31 5.59 7.47
CA TYR A 397 -11.75 5.02 6.25
C TYR A 397 -10.49 4.17 6.52
N THR A 398 -10.35 3.09 5.77
CA THR A 398 -9.14 2.26 5.73
C THR A 398 -8.30 2.66 4.53
N PHE A 399 -7.00 2.91 4.76
CA PHE A 399 -6.03 3.13 3.69
C PHE A 399 -5.80 1.81 2.93
N ILE A 400 -5.89 1.86 1.60
CA ILE A 400 -5.77 0.67 0.75
C ILE A 400 -4.38 0.59 0.11
N ASP A 401 -4.01 1.59 -0.70
CA ASP A 401 -2.70 1.71 -1.35
C ASP A 401 -2.53 3.15 -1.86
N TRP A 402 -1.48 3.39 -2.64
CA TRP A 402 -1.28 4.61 -3.41
C TRP A 402 -1.79 4.47 -4.86
N ASP A 403 -2.19 5.57 -5.49
CA ASP A 403 -2.83 5.58 -6.82
C ASP A 403 -1.95 5.13 -7.99
N GLN A 404 -0.62 5.11 -7.79
CA GLN A 404 0.35 4.69 -8.80
C GLN A 404 1.66 4.19 -8.21
N SER A 405 2.41 3.41 -8.99
CA SER A 405 3.73 2.91 -8.59
C SER A 405 4.80 4.00 -8.56
N PHE A 406 5.50 4.08 -7.43
CA PHE A 406 6.66 4.94 -7.20
C PHE A 406 7.98 4.13 -7.04
N SER A 407 8.03 2.90 -7.57
CA SER A 407 9.19 2.00 -7.44
C SER A 407 10.35 2.29 -8.38
N ALA A 408 10.12 3.00 -9.49
CA ALA A 408 11.16 3.50 -10.40
C ALA A 408 10.65 4.77 -11.09
N VAL A 409 11.07 5.94 -10.61
CA VAL A 409 10.51 7.24 -11.04
C VAL A 409 11.47 7.97 -11.97
N TYR A 410 10.95 8.48 -13.08
CA TYR A 410 11.76 9.08 -14.18
C TYR A 410 11.37 10.52 -14.53
N SER A 411 10.32 11.07 -13.92
CA SER A 411 9.85 12.45 -14.09
C SER A 411 9.15 12.89 -12.80
N ASP A 412 8.91 14.18 -12.61
CA ASP A 412 8.17 14.66 -11.44
C ASP A 412 6.75 14.03 -11.41
N ILE A 413 6.30 13.52 -10.27
CA ILE A 413 4.98 12.86 -10.08
C ILE A 413 4.30 13.26 -8.78
N THR A 414 2.97 13.19 -8.76
CA THR A 414 2.14 13.37 -7.56
C THR A 414 1.35 12.09 -7.33
N VAL A 415 1.59 11.45 -6.19
CA VAL A 415 1.06 10.13 -5.79
C VAL A 415 -0.01 10.34 -4.72
N LYS A 416 -1.21 9.78 -4.93
CA LYS A 416 -2.37 10.02 -4.06
C LYS A 416 -2.71 8.80 -3.20
N SER A 417 -3.13 9.01 -1.95
CA SER A 417 -3.65 7.93 -1.10
C SER A 417 -5.02 7.44 -1.59
N LEU A 418 -5.22 6.11 -1.62
CA LEU A 418 -6.51 5.46 -1.88
C LEU A 418 -7.15 4.94 -0.59
N TRP A 419 -8.47 5.04 -0.51
CA TRP A 419 -9.25 4.80 0.71
C TRP A 419 -10.51 4.00 0.42
N GLN A 420 -10.88 3.13 1.35
CA GLN A 420 -12.18 2.45 1.39
C GLN A 420 -12.97 2.94 2.62
N PRO A 421 -14.28 3.24 2.51
CA PRO A 421 -15.10 3.52 3.69
C PRO A 421 -15.19 2.28 4.57
N ASN A 422 -15.09 2.47 5.88
CA ASN A 422 -15.12 1.35 6.82
C ASN A 422 -16.53 0.73 6.89
N SER A 423 -16.60 -0.59 6.86
CA SER A 423 -17.82 -1.35 7.06
C SER A 423 -18.03 -1.61 8.55
N TYR A 424 -19.27 -1.52 9.00
CA TYR A 424 -19.71 -1.89 10.34
C TYR A 424 -21.10 -2.52 10.27
N ARG A 425 -21.55 -3.15 11.36
CA ARG A 425 -22.88 -3.73 11.41
C ARG A 425 -23.64 -3.40 12.69
N ILE A 426 -24.95 -3.33 12.54
CA ILE A 426 -25.91 -3.18 13.63
C ILE A 426 -26.47 -4.58 13.92
N SER A 427 -26.37 -4.99 15.18
CA SER A 427 -26.92 -6.25 15.70
C SER A 427 -28.05 -5.94 16.66
N PHE A 428 -29.28 -6.25 16.23
CA PHE A 428 -30.50 -5.97 16.99
C PHE A 428 -30.70 -6.99 18.11
N GLN A 429 -31.20 -6.54 19.26
CA GLN A 429 -31.38 -7.35 20.47
C GLN A 429 -32.82 -7.18 20.97
N SER A 430 -33.60 -8.26 21.04
CA SER A 430 -35.05 -8.19 21.26
C SER A 430 -35.52 -7.77 22.66
N GLN A 431 -34.63 -7.81 23.67
CA GLN A 431 -34.92 -7.43 25.06
C GLN A 431 -36.23 -8.03 25.61
N GLY A 432 -36.41 -9.34 25.43
CA GLY A 432 -37.59 -10.08 25.89
C GLY A 432 -38.66 -10.28 24.82
N GLY A 433 -38.59 -9.59 23.69
CA GLY A 433 -39.40 -9.92 22.51
C GLY A 433 -38.97 -11.21 21.82
N SER A 434 -39.93 -11.84 21.12
CA SER A 434 -39.74 -13.00 20.23
C SER A 434 -39.58 -12.57 18.76
N GLY A 435 -39.11 -13.48 17.90
CA GLY A 435 -38.88 -13.24 16.48
C GLY A 435 -37.39 -13.19 16.11
N GLU A 436 -37.08 -12.85 14.85
CA GLU A 436 -35.70 -12.77 14.34
C GLU A 436 -35.46 -11.47 13.54
N MET A 437 -34.31 -10.84 13.79
CA MET A 437 -33.78 -9.70 13.03
C MET A 437 -32.35 -10.02 12.57
N PRO A 438 -32.02 -9.91 11.26
CA PRO A 438 -30.66 -10.10 10.77
C PRO A 438 -29.76 -8.91 11.13
N ASP A 439 -28.46 -9.15 11.31
CA ASP A 439 -27.45 -8.10 11.45
C ASP A 439 -27.41 -7.22 10.17
N GLN A 440 -27.67 -5.92 10.30
CA GLN A 440 -27.68 -4.97 9.19
C GLN A 440 -26.26 -4.42 8.94
N GLN A 441 -25.75 -4.54 7.71
CA GLN A 441 -24.45 -3.99 7.31
C GLN A 441 -24.59 -2.53 6.83
N LEU A 442 -23.67 -1.67 7.26
CA LEU A 442 -23.59 -0.26 6.88
C LEU A 442 -22.15 0.12 6.51
N LEU A 443 -22.01 1.16 5.68
CA LEU A 443 -20.73 1.79 5.35
C LEU A 443 -20.63 3.18 6.00
N TYR A 444 -19.41 3.57 6.37
CA TYR A 444 -19.12 4.95 6.77
C TYR A 444 -19.39 5.93 5.62
N GLY A 445 -19.88 7.13 5.94
CA GLY A 445 -20.29 8.15 4.96
C GLY A 445 -21.55 7.81 4.17
N THR A 446 -22.39 6.86 4.63
CA THR A 446 -23.61 6.42 3.93
C THR A 446 -24.82 6.42 4.85
N ALA A 447 -25.64 7.48 4.75
CA ALA A 447 -26.88 7.58 5.52
C ALA A 447 -27.88 6.48 5.09
N THR A 448 -28.32 5.67 6.04
CA THR A 448 -29.09 4.44 5.79
C THR A 448 -30.21 4.30 6.83
N PRO A 449 -31.47 3.99 6.46
CA PRO A 449 -32.52 3.67 7.42
C PRO A 449 -32.21 2.35 8.17
N LEU A 450 -32.54 2.29 9.45
CA LEU A 450 -32.57 1.02 10.20
C LEU A 450 -33.57 0.05 9.56
N CYS A 451 -33.32 -1.26 9.65
CA CYS A 451 -34.33 -2.24 9.28
C CYS A 451 -35.58 -2.13 10.18
N PHE A 452 -36.77 -2.19 9.56
CA PHE A 452 -38.05 -2.31 10.26
C PHE A 452 -38.03 -3.43 11.31
N ASN A 453 -38.42 -3.12 12.54
CA ASN A 453 -38.47 -4.08 13.64
C ASN A 453 -39.39 -5.29 13.33
N ARG A 454 -38.85 -6.50 13.50
CA ARG A 454 -39.58 -7.77 13.36
C ARG A 454 -39.72 -8.56 14.67
N TYR A 455 -39.32 -7.96 15.80
CA TYR A 455 -39.61 -8.54 17.09
C TYR A 455 -41.03 -8.16 17.53
N GLU A 456 -41.68 -9.09 18.21
CA GLU A 456 -43.00 -8.93 18.83
C GLU A 456 -42.87 -9.24 20.33
N ARG A 457 -43.71 -8.63 21.17
CA ARG A 457 -43.77 -8.93 22.60
C ARG A 457 -45.22 -8.80 23.08
N SER A 458 -45.85 -9.94 23.37
CA SER A 458 -47.19 -10.00 23.99
C SER A 458 -47.24 -9.08 25.22
N GLY A 459 -48.30 -8.28 25.34
CA GLY A 459 -48.45 -7.26 26.39
C GLY A 459 -47.68 -5.94 26.19
N TYR A 460 -46.95 -5.76 25.08
CA TYR A 460 -46.09 -4.58 24.89
C TYR A 460 -46.10 -4.02 23.45
N LEU A 461 -45.98 -2.70 23.33
CA LEU A 461 -45.72 -1.99 22.08
C LEU A 461 -44.21 -1.71 21.93
N PHE A 462 -43.74 -1.73 20.67
CA PHE A 462 -42.35 -1.42 20.34
C PHE A 462 -42.14 0.11 20.30
N ALA A 463 -41.48 0.65 21.32
CA ALA A 463 -41.22 2.08 21.47
C ALA A 463 -40.03 2.57 20.61
N GLY A 464 -39.07 1.68 20.34
CA GLY A 464 -37.89 2.00 19.53
C GLY A 464 -36.66 1.17 19.87
N TRP A 465 -35.51 1.62 19.40
CA TRP A 465 -34.20 1.05 19.71
C TRP A 465 -33.42 1.96 20.65
N ASN A 466 -32.48 1.40 21.42
CA ASN A 466 -31.52 2.16 22.21
C ASN A 466 -30.09 1.61 22.05
N SER A 467 -29.06 2.45 22.15
CA SER A 467 -27.65 2.02 22.07
C SER A 467 -27.14 1.31 23.33
N ALA A 468 -27.92 1.24 24.40
CA ALA A 468 -27.63 0.54 25.64
C ALA A 468 -28.84 -0.30 26.11
N PRO A 469 -28.63 -1.35 26.91
CA PRO A 469 -29.73 -2.02 27.60
C PRO A 469 -30.40 -1.06 28.61
N GLN A 470 -31.69 -1.28 28.88
CA GLN A 470 -32.50 -0.47 29.81
C GLN A 470 -32.59 1.03 29.43
N GLY A 471 -32.58 1.38 28.15
CA GLY A 471 -32.86 2.75 27.68
C GLY A 471 -31.80 3.83 27.95
N ASN A 472 -30.70 3.51 28.66
CA ASN A 472 -29.73 4.50 29.16
C ASN A 472 -28.76 5.09 28.11
N GLY A 473 -28.93 4.78 26.83
CA GLY A 473 -28.12 5.27 25.72
C GLY A 473 -28.93 6.12 24.73
N THR A 474 -28.39 6.31 23.52
CA THR A 474 -29.08 7.04 22.44
C THR A 474 -30.29 6.25 21.97
N THR A 475 -31.47 6.88 21.97
CA THR A 475 -32.71 6.35 21.39
C THR A 475 -32.75 6.51 19.87
N PHE A 476 -33.31 5.54 19.16
CA PHE A 476 -33.61 5.61 17.73
C PHE A 476 -35.04 5.11 17.48
N THR A 477 -35.80 5.78 16.61
CA THR A 477 -37.14 5.31 16.21
C THR A 477 -37.04 4.08 15.31
N ASN A 478 -38.17 3.40 15.08
CA ASN A 478 -38.25 2.41 13.99
C ASN A 478 -37.85 3.07 12.66
N GLU A 479 -37.14 2.31 11.80
CA GLU A 479 -36.66 2.74 10.47
C GLU A 479 -35.87 4.06 10.39
N GLN A 480 -35.36 4.59 11.52
CA GLN A 480 -34.63 5.86 11.55
C GLN A 480 -33.41 5.86 10.60
N ILE A 481 -33.22 6.95 9.85
CA ILE A 481 -32.00 7.16 9.07
C ILE A 481 -30.83 7.43 10.03
N VAL A 482 -29.81 6.58 9.96
CA VAL A 482 -28.59 6.66 10.75
C VAL A 482 -27.36 6.75 9.84
N GLU A 483 -26.29 7.35 10.34
CA GLU A 483 -24.99 7.44 9.67
C GLU A 483 -23.86 7.34 10.71
N ASN A 484 -22.69 6.85 10.29
CA ASN A 484 -21.42 6.94 11.03
C ASN A 484 -21.43 6.43 12.48
N LEU A 485 -22.30 5.46 12.82
CA LEU A 485 -22.40 4.91 14.18
C LEU A 485 -21.12 4.21 14.66
N ALA A 486 -20.22 3.82 13.75
CA ALA A 486 -18.87 3.36 14.06
C ALA A 486 -17.84 3.92 13.08
N THR A 487 -16.61 4.14 13.54
CA THR A 487 -15.48 4.65 12.73
C THR A 487 -14.44 3.59 12.38
N VAL A 488 -14.54 2.38 12.94
CA VAL A 488 -13.54 1.30 12.83
C VAL A 488 -14.10 0.12 12.03
N GLU A 489 -13.30 -0.41 11.10
CA GLU A 489 -13.64 -1.56 10.26
C GLU A 489 -14.08 -2.79 11.09
N GLY A 490 -15.16 -3.45 10.67
CA GLY A 490 -15.71 -4.65 11.32
C GLY A 490 -16.45 -4.40 12.63
N SER A 491 -16.68 -3.14 13.04
CA SER A 491 -17.36 -2.80 14.29
C SER A 491 -18.77 -3.38 14.41
N VAL A 492 -19.19 -3.70 15.63
CA VAL A 492 -20.52 -4.21 15.96
C VAL A 492 -21.22 -3.25 16.90
N ILE A 493 -22.17 -2.49 16.37
CA ILE A 493 -23.11 -1.69 17.15
C ILE A 493 -24.24 -2.60 17.61
N ARG A 494 -24.60 -2.57 18.90
CA ARG A 494 -25.78 -3.27 19.41
C ARG A 494 -26.90 -2.28 19.63
N LEU A 495 -28.07 -2.59 19.09
CA LEU A 495 -29.30 -1.83 19.34
C LEU A 495 -30.30 -2.72 20.09
N TYR A 496 -30.81 -2.20 21.19
CA TYR A 496 -31.63 -2.90 22.17
C TYR A 496 -33.07 -2.42 22.03
N ALA A 497 -34.01 -3.32 21.75
CA ALA A 497 -35.43 -2.99 21.65
C ALA A 497 -35.96 -2.42 22.98
N GLN A 498 -36.69 -1.33 22.91
CA GLN A 498 -37.41 -0.75 24.04
C GLN A 498 -38.91 -1.01 23.87
N TRP A 499 -39.57 -1.29 24.98
CA TRP A 499 -40.93 -1.82 25.02
C TRP A 499 -41.74 -1.05 26.05
N GLU A 500 -42.87 -0.50 25.63
CA GLU A 500 -43.85 0.15 26.51
C GLU A 500 -45.01 -0.82 26.77
N PRO A 501 -45.45 -1.01 28.02
CA PRO A 501 -46.58 -1.88 28.31
C PRO A 501 -47.86 -1.31 27.69
N ILE A 502 -48.73 -2.19 27.22
CA ILE A 502 -50.06 -1.79 26.72
C ILE A 502 -50.99 -1.39 27.87
N THR A 503 -52.05 -0.65 27.55
CA THR A 503 -53.26 -0.63 28.36
C THR A 503 -54.37 -1.46 27.70
N TYR A 504 -55.29 -1.95 28.52
CA TYR A 504 -56.49 -2.70 28.16
C TYR A 504 -57.63 -2.33 29.12
N PHE A 505 -58.88 -2.64 28.76
CA PHE A 505 -60.06 -2.18 29.50
C PHE A 505 -60.85 -3.34 30.11
N ILE A 506 -61.30 -3.19 31.36
CA ILE A 506 -62.32 -4.03 31.96
C ILE A 506 -63.68 -3.36 31.76
N VAL A 507 -64.65 -4.11 31.23
CA VAL A 507 -66.05 -3.67 31.10
C VAL A 507 -66.92 -4.54 31.97
N PHE A 508 -67.71 -3.92 32.86
CA PHE A 508 -68.55 -4.64 33.83
C PHE A 508 -70.00 -4.74 33.35
N GLU A 509 -70.51 -5.95 33.20
CA GLU A 509 -71.84 -6.25 32.67
C GLU A 509 -72.82 -6.70 33.76
N ALA A 510 -73.98 -6.07 33.84
CA ALA A 510 -74.92 -6.20 34.96
C ALA A 510 -75.70 -7.52 34.98
N MET A 511 -75.79 -8.24 33.85
CA MET A 511 -76.50 -9.52 33.69
C MET A 511 -77.94 -9.56 34.27
N GLY A 512 -78.70 -8.49 34.06
CA GLY A 512 -80.06 -8.34 34.59
C GLY A 512 -80.14 -7.74 36.00
N GLY A 513 -79.03 -7.24 36.54
CA GLY A 513 -79.03 -6.17 37.54
C GLY A 513 -79.23 -4.79 36.89
N ASN A 514 -79.35 -3.77 37.75
CA ASN A 514 -79.56 -2.36 37.41
C ASN A 514 -78.39 -1.51 37.93
N GLY A 515 -78.04 -0.45 37.21
CA GLY A 515 -76.95 0.47 37.53
C GLY A 515 -76.07 0.74 36.32
N ALA A 516 -74.91 1.34 36.55
CA ALA A 516 -73.85 1.52 35.56
C ALA A 516 -72.49 1.46 36.28
N MET A 517 -71.45 1.04 35.57
CA MET A 517 -70.04 1.16 35.98
C MET A 517 -69.26 1.73 34.80
N THR A 518 -68.14 2.40 35.07
CA THR A 518 -67.23 2.91 34.04
C THR A 518 -66.21 1.86 33.63
N ASP A 519 -65.81 1.86 32.36
CA ASP A 519 -64.71 1.04 31.86
C ASP A 519 -63.42 1.33 32.65
N GLN A 520 -62.78 0.28 33.17
CA GLN A 520 -61.58 0.40 34.02
C GLN A 520 -60.32 0.16 33.18
N GLU A 521 -59.45 1.16 33.03
CA GLU A 521 -58.18 1.02 32.29
C GLU A 521 -57.09 0.38 33.17
N LEU A 522 -56.52 -0.73 32.70
CA LEU A 522 -55.44 -1.48 33.36
C LEU A 522 -54.20 -1.51 32.46
N THR A 523 -53.01 -1.44 33.06
CA THR A 523 -51.71 -1.50 32.38
C THR A 523 -51.10 -2.90 32.48
N PHE A 524 -50.52 -3.40 31.40
CA PHE A 524 -49.84 -4.70 31.39
C PHE A 524 -48.56 -4.70 32.25
N ASP A 525 -48.29 -5.84 32.88
CA ASP A 525 -47.30 -6.08 33.94
C ASP A 525 -47.44 -5.16 35.19
N GLN A 526 -48.57 -4.45 35.33
CA GLN A 526 -48.93 -3.68 36.53
C GLN A 526 -50.09 -4.35 37.27
N LEU A 527 -49.90 -4.64 38.56
CA LEU A 527 -50.94 -5.19 39.43
C LEU A 527 -51.98 -4.11 39.76
N ALA A 528 -53.27 -4.40 39.58
CA ALA A 528 -54.38 -3.48 39.82
C ALA A 528 -55.58 -4.20 40.45
N SER A 529 -56.36 -3.50 41.28
CA SER A 529 -57.58 -4.03 41.90
C SER A 529 -58.81 -3.75 41.01
N LEU A 530 -59.67 -4.75 40.81
CA LEU A 530 -60.96 -4.55 40.12
C LEU A 530 -61.86 -3.58 40.89
N ASP A 531 -62.59 -2.71 40.18
CA ASP A 531 -63.55 -1.81 40.83
C ASP A 531 -64.69 -2.60 41.52
N PRO A 532 -65.16 -2.16 42.70
CA PRO A 532 -66.22 -2.85 43.42
C PRO A 532 -67.57 -2.71 42.70
N ASN A 533 -68.35 -3.80 42.65
CA ASN A 533 -69.67 -3.85 42.05
C ASN A 533 -70.61 -2.73 42.54
N GLN A 534 -71.09 -1.92 41.60
CA GLN A 534 -72.09 -0.87 41.83
C GLN A 534 -73.49 -1.26 41.35
N PHE A 535 -73.66 -2.42 40.71
CA PHE A 535 -74.97 -2.90 40.28
C PHE A 535 -75.81 -3.43 41.46
N SER A 536 -77.14 -3.40 41.30
CA SER A 536 -78.11 -3.93 42.26
C SER A 536 -79.21 -4.72 41.54
N ARG A 537 -79.77 -5.76 42.18
CA ARG A 537 -80.80 -6.60 41.56
C ARG A 537 -81.82 -7.03 42.62
N GLU A 538 -83.05 -6.56 42.47
CA GLU A 538 -84.14 -6.81 43.43
C GLU A 538 -84.41 -8.31 43.61
N GLY A 539 -84.37 -8.78 44.86
CA GLY A 539 -84.54 -10.19 45.19
C GLY A 539 -83.33 -11.09 44.90
N PHE A 540 -82.17 -10.53 44.60
CA PHE A 540 -80.90 -11.25 44.45
C PHE A 540 -79.79 -10.55 45.24
N HIS A 541 -78.73 -11.28 45.57
CA HIS A 541 -77.47 -10.72 46.03
C HIS A 541 -76.36 -11.01 45.02
N TRP A 542 -75.45 -10.05 44.89
CA TRP A 542 -74.26 -10.21 44.06
C TRP A 542 -73.33 -11.25 44.71
N PHE A 543 -72.80 -12.16 43.91
CA PHE A 543 -71.91 -13.22 44.38
C PHE A 543 -70.45 -12.96 44.02
N LYS A 544 -70.16 -12.91 42.72
CA LYS A 544 -68.82 -12.73 42.13
C LYS A 544 -68.94 -12.19 40.70
N TRP A 545 -67.85 -11.64 40.18
CA TRP A 545 -67.66 -11.45 38.73
C TRP A 545 -67.30 -12.77 38.06
N ASN A 546 -67.61 -12.92 36.78
CA ASN A 546 -67.13 -14.03 35.95
C ASN A 546 -66.64 -13.56 34.56
N ASN A 547 -65.69 -14.26 33.95
CA ASN A 547 -65.19 -13.97 32.59
C ASN A 547 -66.14 -14.40 31.43
N SER A 548 -67.29 -15.00 31.73
CA SER A 548 -68.19 -15.61 30.75
C SER A 548 -69.67 -15.47 31.16
N PRO A 549 -70.58 -15.07 30.25
CA PRO A 549 -72.00 -14.89 30.56
C PRO A 549 -72.82 -16.18 30.51
N PHE A 550 -72.25 -17.28 29.99
CA PHE A 550 -72.99 -18.53 29.72
C PHE A 550 -72.36 -19.78 30.33
N VAL A 551 -71.03 -19.85 30.40
CA VAL A 551 -70.28 -21.00 30.92
C VAL A 551 -69.23 -20.47 31.88
N PRO A 552 -69.53 -20.37 33.19
CA PRO A 552 -68.63 -19.75 34.15
C PRO A 552 -67.29 -20.50 34.29
N ASP A 553 -66.18 -19.81 34.05
CA ASP A 553 -64.83 -20.39 34.02
C ASP A 553 -63.93 -19.77 35.11
N ILE A 554 -63.59 -18.48 34.99
CA ILE A 554 -62.79 -17.75 35.97
C ILE A 554 -63.68 -16.76 36.74
N TRP A 555 -63.55 -16.79 38.06
CA TRP A 555 -64.33 -16.00 39.01
C TRP A 555 -63.44 -14.96 39.71
N TYR A 556 -63.97 -13.76 39.94
CA TYR A 556 -63.27 -12.71 40.69
C TYR A 556 -64.14 -12.10 41.80
N ASP A 557 -63.53 -11.74 42.91
CA ASP A 557 -64.12 -10.93 43.98
C ASP A 557 -64.09 -9.42 43.65
N ASN A 558 -64.83 -8.62 44.42
CA ASN A 558 -64.68 -7.16 44.40
C ASN A 558 -63.31 -6.78 44.97
N GLU A 559 -62.68 -5.73 44.42
CA GLU A 559 -61.36 -5.22 44.85
C GLU A 559 -60.22 -6.26 44.72
N GLU A 560 -60.45 -7.38 44.00
CA GLU A 560 -59.43 -8.40 43.77
C GLU A 560 -58.29 -7.87 42.89
N PHE A 561 -57.04 -8.12 43.32
CA PHE A 561 -55.84 -7.74 42.57
C PHE A 561 -55.60 -8.68 41.40
N VAL A 562 -55.84 -8.18 40.18
CA VAL A 562 -55.63 -8.87 38.91
C VAL A 562 -54.39 -8.37 38.18
N LEU A 563 -53.91 -9.18 37.23
CA LEU A 563 -52.72 -8.91 36.42
C LEU A 563 -52.91 -9.54 35.03
N ASN A 564 -52.61 -8.79 33.97
CA ASN A 564 -52.51 -9.27 32.57
C ASN A 564 -53.74 -10.07 32.09
N LEU A 565 -54.95 -9.52 32.26
CA LEU A 565 -56.19 -10.17 31.80
C LEU A 565 -56.40 -10.11 30.28
N ALA A 566 -55.64 -9.28 29.58
CA ALA A 566 -55.57 -9.19 28.11
C ALA A 566 -54.12 -8.99 27.65
N ASP A 567 -53.84 -9.27 26.37
CA ASP A 567 -52.47 -9.25 25.81
C ASP A 567 -52.28 -8.28 24.62
N ARG A 568 -53.34 -7.55 24.25
CA ARG A 568 -53.41 -6.65 23.09
C ARG A 568 -53.88 -5.25 23.49
N ALA A 569 -53.28 -4.23 22.87
CA ALA A 569 -53.58 -2.83 23.21
C ALA A 569 -55.04 -2.46 22.93
N ASN A 570 -55.72 -1.89 23.93
CA ASN A 570 -57.15 -1.54 23.92
C ASN A 570 -58.10 -2.75 23.76
N GLU A 571 -57.65 -3.95 24.12
CA GLU A 571 -58.53 -5.12 24.24
C GLU A 571 -59.51 -4.93 25.41
N ILE A 572 -60.73 -5.46 25.25
CA ILE A 572 -61.82 -5.34 26.22
C ILE A 572 -62.05 -6.70 26.87
N VAL A 573 -61.87 -6.77 28.18
CA VAL A 573 -62.20 -7.93 29.02
C VAL A 573 -63.54 -7.66 29.68
N THR A 574 -64.60 -8.36 29.26
CA THR A 574 -65.92 -8.20 29.87
C THR A 574 -66.07 -9.11 31.09
N LEU A 575 -66.40 -8.53 32.24
CA LEU A 575 -66.70 -9.24 33.48
C LEU A 575 -68.19 -9.14 33.81
N TYR A 576 -68.81 -10.29 34.05
CA TYR A 576 -70.25 -10.46 34.15
C TYR A 576 -70.69 -10.66 35.60
N ALA A 577 -71.61 -9.83 36.09
CA ALA A 577 -72.11 -9.91 37.46
C ALA A 577 -72.93 -11.21 37.67
N THR A 578 -72.48 -12.09 38.57
CA THR A 578 -73.25 -13.29 38.93
C THR A 578 -74.10 -13.04 40.16
N TRP A 579 -75.36 -13.46 40.09
CA TRP A 579 -76.41 -13.17 41.06
C TRP A 579 -76.97 -14.46 41.65
N ILE A 580 -77.02 -14.55 42.98
CA ILE A 580 -77.72 -15.62 43.70
C ILE A 580 -79.10 -15.11 44.10
N ALA A 581 -80.14 -15.92 43.89
CA ALA A 581 -81.50 -15.59 44.30
C ALA A 581 -81.60 -15.58 45.84
N ASN A 582 -82.14 -14.50 46.40
CA ASN A 582 -82.32 -14.38 47.84
C ASN A 582 -83.29 -15.46 48.34
N ARG A 583 -83.03 -16.03 49.51
CA ARG A 583 -83.92 -17.01 50.14
C ARG A 583 -84.61 -16.42 51.35
N CYS A 584 -85.89 -16.75 51.51
CA CYS A 584 -86.66 -16.49 52.72
C CYS A 584 -87.01 -17.80 53.41
N LEU A 585 -87.14 -17.78 54.73
CA LEU A 585 -87.59 -18.91 55.54
C LEU A 585 -89.06 -18.69 55.91
N VAL A 586 -89.94 -19.56 55.43
CA VAL A 586 -91.33 -19.64 55.85
C VAL A 586 -91.40 -20.48 57.12
N VAL A 587 -91.94 -19.88 58.19
CA VAL A 587 -92.23 -20.53 59.47
C VAL A 587 -93.75 -20.61 59.59
N PHE A 588 -94.27 -21.78 59.93
CA PHE A 588 -95.70 -22.04 60.09
C PHE A 588 -96.02 -22.08 61.59
N GLU A 589 -97.02 -21.31 62.02
CA GLU A 589 -97.47 -21.21 63.42
C GLU A 589 -98.93 -21.69 63.54
N GLU A 590 -99.23 -22.49 64.56
CA GLU A 590 -100.55 -23.11 64.76
C GLU A 590 -101.63 -22.10 65.17
N ASN A 591 -101.23 -20.92 65.66
CA ASN A 591 -102.10 -19.78 65.94
C ASN A 591 -103.32 -20.13 66.83
N GLY A 592 -103.08 -20.90 67.89
CA GLY A 592 -104.13 -21.40 68.79
C GLY A 592 -104.75 -22.75 68.39
N GLY A 593 -104.23 -23.40 67.34
CA GLY A 593 -104.35 -24.84 67.14
C GLY A 593 -103.28 -25.63 67.92
N THR A 594 -102.92 -26.81 67.42
CA THR A 594 -101.87 -27.69 67.97
C THR A 594 -101.16 -28.48 66.87
N GLY A 595 -99.90 -28.84 67.08
CA GLY A 595 -99.09 -29.66 66.16
C GLY A 595 -97.66 -29.12 66.00
N THR A 596 -96.97 -29.50 64.93
CA THR A 596 -95.64 -28.96 64.55
C THR A 596 -95.41 -29.08 63.03
N MET A 597 -94.81 -28.06 62.42
CA MET A 597 -94.40 -28.06 61.01
C MET A 597 -92.93 -27.65 60.82
N GLU A 598 -92.27 -28.25 59.84
CA GLU A 598 -90.89 -27.89 59.45
C GLU A 598 -90.86 -26.61 58.60
N ALA A 599 -89.93 -25.72 58.93
CA ALA A 599 -89.78 -24.44 58.25
C ALA A 599 -89.21 -24.62 56.83
N GLN A 600 -89.75 -23.87 55.87
CA GLN A 600 -89.51 -24.07 54.44
C GLN A 600 -88.70 -22.91 53.85
N SER A 601 -87.51 -23.20 53.29
CA SER A 601 -86.68 -22.16 52.66
C SER A 601 -87.06 -22.00 51.19
N LEU A 602 -87.66 -20.87 50.82
CA LEU A 602 -88.10 -20.56 49.46
C LEU A 602 -87.14 -19.59 48.76
N ALA A 603 -86.88 -19.81 47.47
CA ALA A 603 -86.03 -18.96 46.64
C ALA A 603 -86.82 -17.86 45.92
N TYR A 604 -86.26 -16.66 45.88
CA TYR A 604 -86.80 -15.57 45.07
C TYR A 604 -86.85 -15.93 43.58
N ASN A 605 -87.90 -15.47 42.91
CA ASN A 605 -88.25 -15.74 41.53
C ASN A 605 -88.55 -17.22 41.16
N ILE A 606 -88.42 -18.17 42.09
CA ILE A 606 -88.93 -19.54 41.92
C ILE A 606 -90.37 -19.59 42.45
N ALA A 607 -91.21 -20.42 41.84
CA ALA A 607 -92.54 -20.74 42.36
C ALA A 607 -92.47 -22.11 43.04
N GLU A 608 -92.82 -22.16 44.32
CA GLU A 608 -92.66 -23.34 45.18
C GLU A 608 -93.95 -23.55 45.98
N THR A 609 -94.38 -24.81 46.12
CA THR A 609 -95.59 -25.20 46.87
C THR A 609 -95.32 -25.11 48.37
N LEU A 610 -96.20 -24.45 49.14
CA LEU A 610 -96.16 -24.49 50.60
C LEU A 610 -96.27 -25.94 51.11
N HIS A 611 -95.62 -26.25 52.23
CA HIS A 611 -95.87 -27.52 52.93
C HIS A 611 -97.36 -27.66 53.32
N PRO A 612 -97.98 -28.85 53.16
CA PRO A 612 -99.37 -29.08 53.57
C PRO A 612 -99.56 -28.88 55.07
N ASN A 613 -100.71 -28.37 55.48
CA ASN A 613 -101.03 -28.14 56.88
C ASN A 613 -101.10 -29.46 57.69
N THR A 614 -100.35 -29.50 58.80
CA THR A 614 -100.40 -30.61 59.78
C THR A 614 -100.88 -30.18 61.16
N PHE A 615 -101.33 -28.92 61.32
CA PHE A 615 -101.95 -28.47 62.57
C PHE A 615 -103.43 -28.87 62.64
N GLU A 616 -103.91 -29.10 63.87
CA GLU A 616 -105.31 -29.42 64.21
C GLU A 616 -105.80 -28.50 65.35
N LYS A 617 -107.10 -28.17 65.37
CA LYS A 617 -107.73 -27.38 66.45
C LYS A 617 -109.09 -28.01 66.82
N GLU A 618 -109.34 -28.17 68.12
CA GLU A 618 -110.58 -28.78 68.61
C GLU A 618 -111.79 -27.85 68.37
N GLY A 619 -112.79 -28.34 67.63
CA GLY A 619 -114.03 -27.61 67.33
C GLY A 619 -113.93 -26.53 66.24
N ALA A 620 -112.88 -26.56 65.40
CA ALA A 620 -112.73 -25.63 64.29
C ALA A 620 -111.93 -26.25 63.12
N HIS A 621 -112.43 -26.13 61.88
CA HIS A 621 -111.66 -26.48 60.69
C HIS A 621 -110.68 -25.37 60.28
N TRP A 622 -109.60 -25.79 59.64
CA TRP A 622 -108.60 -24.91 59.03
C TRP A 622 -109.18 -24.24 57.77
N ILE A 623 -108.87 -22.96 57.53
CA ILE A 623 -109.35 -22.18 56.38
C ILE A 623 -108.22 -21.80 55.42
N SER A 624 -107.14 -21.21 55.95
CA SER A 624 -106.03 -20.68 55.16
C SER A 624 -104.80 -20.44 56.04
N TRP A 625 -103.62 -20.40 55.44
CA TRP A 625 -102.46 -19.72 56.01
C TRP A 625 -102.67 -18.21 55.90
N ASN A 626 -102.25 -17.40 56.87
CA ASN A 626 -102.28 -15.93 56.73
C ASN A 626 -100.98 -15.27 57.25
N THR A 627 -100.53 -14.19 56.62
CA THR A 627 -99.33 -13.45 57.05
C THR A 627 -99.50 -12.65 58.35
N ALA A 628 -100.69 -12.64 58.95
CA ALA A 628 -100.99 -12.03 60.24
C ALA A 628 -101.83 -13.00 61.10
N PRO A 629 -101.62 -13.05 62.44
CA PRO A 629 -102.32 -14.00 63.31
C PRO A 629 -103.83 -13.71 63.44
N ASP A 630 -104.25 -12.48 63.18
CA ASP A 630 -105.65 -12.03 63.23
C ASP A 630 -106.38 -12.15 61.88
N GLY A 631 -105.76 -12.78 60.87
CA GLY A 631 -106.33 -12.96 59.54
C GLY A 631 -106.35 -11.70 58.67
N THR A 632 -105.80 -10.56 59.12
CA THR A 632 -105.82 -9.30 58.36
C THR A 632 -104.76 -9.20 57.25
N GLY A 633 -103.84 -10.16 57.19
CA GLY A 633 -102.78 -10.26 56.19
C GLY A 633 -103.21 -10.94 54.90
N ILE A 634 -102.22 -11.36 54.09
CA ILE A 634 -102.47 -12.13 52.86
C ILE A 634 -102.75 -13.58 53.25
N SER A 635 -103.89 -14.12 52.82
CA SER A 635 -104.21 -15.55 52.95
C SER A 635 -103.64 -16.37 51.79
N TYR A 636 -103.30 -17.63 52.08
CA TYR A 636 -102.93 -18.66 51.11
C TYR A 636 -103.68 -19.96 51.41
N GLU A 637 -104.12 -20.64 50.35
CA GLU A 637 -104.73 -21.98 50.40
C GLU A 637 -103.70 -23.05 50.81
N ASP A 638 -104.16 -24.26 51.16
CA ASP A 638 -103.23 -25.34 51.49
C ASP A 638 -102.50 -25.86 50.26
N GLU A 639 -101.24 -26.28 50.43
CA GLU A 639 -100.30 -26.60 49.34
C GLU A 639 -100.21 -25.52 48.24
N GLN A 640 -100.54 -24.25 48.53
CA GLN A 640 -100.54 -23.21 47.51
C GLN A 640 -99.14 -22.99 46.91
N LEU A 641 -99.09 -22.92 45.58
CA LEU A 641 -97.92 -22.47 44.84
C LEU A 641 -97.68 -20.97 45.10
N VAL A 642 -96.68 -20.66 45.92
CA VAL A 642 -96.28 -19.29 46.30
C VAL A 642 -94.99 -18.87 45.62
N LYS A 643 -94.75 -17.55 45.56
CA LYS A 643 -93.59 -16.94 44.92
C LYS A 643 -93.32 -15.55 45.50
N ASN A 644 -92.04 -15.18 45.64
CA ASN A 644 -91.59 -13.84 46.04
C ASN A 644 -92.19 -13.30 47.37
N LEU A 645 -92.33 -14.14 48.41
CA LEU A 645 -92.89 -13.70 49.70
C LEU A 645 -92.07 -12.61 50.44
N ARG A 646 -90.79 -12.48 50.10
CA ARG A 646 -89.84 -11.43 50.52
C ARG A 646 -88.87 -11.14 49.38
N THR A 647 -88.15 -10.02 49.46
CA THR A 647 -87.04 -9.65 48.54
C THR A 647 -85.67 -9.73 49.22
N GLU A 648 -85.63 -9.79 50.54
CA GLU A 648 -84.45 -9.68 51.38
C GLU A 648 -83.88 -11.08 51.69
N ASP A 649 -82.57 -11.24 51.62
CA ASP A 649 -81.92 -12.54 51.88
C ASP A 649 -81.92 -12.91 53.36
N ASN A 650 -82.08 -14.20 53.65
CA ASN A 650 -82.24 -14.77 55.00
C ASN A 650 -83.38 -14.14 55.82
N SER A 651 -84.37 -13.54 55.14
CA SER A 651 -85.58 -13.01 55.77
C SER A 651 -86.53 -14.11 56.24
N THR A 652 -87.41 -13.79 57.19
CA THR A 652 -88.42 -14.72 57.68
C THR A 652 -89.83 -14.24 57.30
N VAL A 653 -90.67 -15.19 56.91
CA VAL A 653 -92.12 -15.03 56.74
C VAL A 653 -92.78 -15.94 57.75
N VAL A 654 -93.72 -15.42 58.54
CA VAL A 654 -94.53 -16.24 59.44
C VAL A 654 -95.92 -16.39 58.84
N LEU A 655 -96.39 -17.62 58.73
CA LEU A 655 -97.73 -17.97 58.25
C LEU A 655 -98.50 -18.60 59.41
N TYR A 656 -99.58 -17.93 59.81
CA TYR A 656 -100.43 -18.30 60.92
C TYR A 656 -101.66 -19.04 60.40
N ALA A 657 -101.92 -20.25 60.90
CA ALA A 657 -103.13 -20.99 60.58
C ALA A 657 -104.39 -20.19 60.96
N GLN A 658 -105.35 -20.10 60.04
CA GLN A 658 -106.65 -19.47 60.29
C GLN A 658 -107.72 -20.55 60.43
N TRP A 659 -108.63 -20.35 61.39
CA TRP A 659 -109.54 -21.36 61.88
C TRP A 659 -110.99 -20.84 61.87
N LYS A 660 -111.93 -21.65 61.40
CA LYS A 660 -113.37 -21.38 61.50
C LYS A 660 -113.99 -22.38 62.46
N ASP A 661 -114.60 -21.88 63.52
CA ASP A 661 -115.31 -22.72 64.48
C ASP A 661 -116.47 -23.47 63.79
N ASP A 662 -116.65 -24.74 64.13
CA ASP A 662 -117.65 -25.61 63.50
C ASP A 662 -119.04 -25.33 64.08
N GLU A 663 -119.98 -24.89 63.24
CA GLU A 663 -121.37 -24.67 63.67
C GLU A 663 -122.07 -26.02 63.92
N PRO A 664 -122.85 -26.16 65.02
CA PRO A 664 -123.51 -27.42 65.34
C PRO A 664 -124.65 -27.71 64.35
N GLU A 665 -124.57 -28.83 63.64
CA GLU A 665 -125.62 -29.27 62.71
C GLU A 665 -126.95 -29.55 63.45
N GLU A 666 -128.05 -28.92 63.02
CA GLU A 666 -129.41 -29.32 63.40
C GLU A 666 -129.93 -30.43 62.45
N PRO A 667 -130.70 -31.42 62.97
CA PRO A 667 -131.16 -32.58 62.19
C PRO A 667 -132.51 -32.34 61.45
N ASP A 668 -133.03 -33.43 60.87
CA ASP A 668 -134.36 -33.63 60.24
C ASP A 668 -134.51 -33.10 58.78
N GLU A 669 -135.25 -33.74 57.85
CA GLU A 669 -136.13 -34.94 57.86
C GLU A 669 -136.06 -35.69 56.48
N PRO A 670 -136.67 -36.88 56.27
CA PRO A 670 -136.31 -37.81 55.17
C PRO A 670 -137.26 -37.93 53.94
N GLU A 671 -136.72 -38.53 52.87
CA GLU A 671 -137.31 -39.35 51.79
C GLU A 671 -138.59 -38.94 50.99
N GLU A 672 -138.49 -39.01 49.65
CA GLU A 672 -139.43 -39.77 48.79
C GLU A 672 -138.64 -40.49 47.65
N PRO A 673 -139.17 -41.58 47.02
CA PRO A 673 -138.34 -42.57 46.30
C PRO A 673 -138.66 -42.81 44.80
N GLU A 674 -137.73 -43.50 44.11
CA GLU A 674 -137.93 -44.36 42.91
C GLU A 674 -138.44 -43.69 41.59
N GLU A 675 -138.29 -44.22 40.36
CA GLU A 675 -137.82 -45.51 39.81
C GLU A 675 -137.12 -45.30 38.40
N PRO A 676 -136.77 -46.29 37.51
CA PRO A 676 -135.34 -46.55 37.25
C PRO A 676 -134.92 -46.80 35.76
N ASP A 677 -133.74 -47.42 35.61
CA ASP A 677 -133.33 -48.45 34.61
C ASP A 677 -132.67 -48.13 33.23
N ASP A 678 -131.44 -48.64 33.11
CA ASP A 678 -130.82 -49.39 31.99
C ASP A 678 -130.21 -48.65 30.75
N PRO A 679 -129.25 -49.24 29.99
CA PRO A 679 -127.84 -49.26 30.40
C PRO A 679 -126.79 -49.00 29.26
N GLU A 680 -125.52 -49.37 29.58
CA GLU A 680 -124.41 -49.77 28.69
C GLU A 680 -123.53 -48.71 27.96
N THR A 681 -122.34 -48.52 28.56
CA THR A 681 -121.00 -48.42 27.96
C THR A 681 -120.66 -49.47 26.86
N PRO A 682 -119.52 -49.40 26.10
CA PRO A 682 -118.41 -48.44 26.11
C PRO A 682 -118.02 -47.86 24.69
N PRO A 683 -116.82 -48.04 24.07
CA PRO A 683 -115.84 -46.94 23.92
C PRO A 683 -115.26 -46.75 22.48
N GLN A 684 -114.16 -45.98 22.38
CA GLN A 684 -113.10 -46.08 21.35
C GLN A 684 -113.46 -45.67 19.89
N ASP A 685 -112.53 -45.41 18.97
CA ASP A 685 -111.11 -44.94 18.99
C ASP A 685 -110.80 -44.37 17.57
N GLU A 686 -109.64 -43.72 17.38
CA GLU A 686 -109.00 -43.48 16.05
C GLU A 686 -109.78 -42.65 14.98
N SER A 687 -109.19 -42.16 13.88
CA SER A 687 -107.83 -41.62 13.63
C SER A 687 -107.79 -40.75 12.34
N ASN A 688 -106.74 -39.93 12.20
CA ASN A 688 -106.15 -39.37 10.97
C ASN A 688 -106.89 -38.33 10.06
N GLU A 689 -106.07 -37.36 9.58
CA GLU A 689 -106.05 -36.60 8.29
C GLU A 689 -107.37 -36.23 7.56
N ASN A 690 -107.56 -35.02 6.98
CA ASN A 690 -106.69 -34.40 5.95
C ASN A 690 -107.02 -32.89 5.69
N ARG A 691 -106.59 -32.36 4.53
CA ARG A 691 -106.39 -30.94 4.15
C ARG A 691 -107.57 -30.17 3.52
N GLN A 692 -107.44 -28.83 3.59
CA GLN A 692 -107.70 -27.78 2.56
C GLN A 692 -109.13 -27.46 2.06
N ASP A 693 -109.47 -26.15 2.02
CA ASP A 693 -109.78 -25.41 0.77
C ASP A 693 -109.73 -23.85 0.96
N PRO A 694 -109.79 -23.01 -0.11
CA PRO A 694 -109.52 -21.54 -0.11
C PRO A 694 -110.79 -20.69 -0.51
N PRO A 695 -110.80 -19.51 -1.21
CA PRO A 695 -109.76 -18.50 -1.59
C PRO A 695 -110.16 -16.97 -1.50
N ALA A 696 -109.25 -16.09 -1.98
CA ALA A 696 -109.45 -14.72 -2.55
C ALA A 696 -109.66 -13.53 -1.56
N ASN A 697 -109.18 -12.28 -1.79
CA ASN A 697 -108.40 -11.59 -2.86
C ASN A 697 -107.65 -10.35 -2.24
N THR A 698 -106.93 -9.36 -2.82
CA THR A 698 -106.73 -8.78 -4.20
C THR A 698 -105.31 -8.13 -4.35
N THR A 699 -105.17 -6.98 -5.06
CA THR A 699 -103.93 -6.27 -5.53
C THR A 699 -104.23 -4.74 -5.72
N PRO A 700 -103.36 -3.80 -6.22
CA PRO A 700 -102.03 -3.91 -6.89
C PRO A 700 -100.92 -2.83 -6.58
N GLU A 701 -99.77 -2.96 -7.30
CA GLU A 701 -98.82 -1.93 -7.84
C GLU A 701 -97.85 -1.06 -6.97
N GLY A 702 -96.58 -0.95 -7.44
CA GLY A 702 -95.99 0.39 -7.76
C GLY A 702 -94.62 0.86 -7.22
N ASN A 703 -93.57 0.82 -8.07
CA ASN A 703 -92.48 1.82 -8.22
C ASN A 703 -91.34 2.09 -7.18
N GLN A 704 -90.37 2.90 -7.64
CA GLN A 704 -89.10 3.34 -7.03
C GLN A 704 -89.14 4.88 -6.67
N PRO A 705 -88.06 5.58 -6.23
CA PRO A 705 -88.12 6.77 -5.35
C PRO A 705 -88.25 8.11 -6.14
N PRO A 706 -88.30 9.33 -5.51
CA PRO A 706 -87.07 10.04 -5.05
C PRO A 706 -87.23 11.16 -3.95
N THR A 707 -86.11 11.87 -3.70
CA THR A 707 -85.94 13.33 -3.38
C THR A 707 -85.97 13.91 -1.95
N GLU A 708 -85.31 15.08 -1.85
CA GLU A 708 -84.91 15.90 -0.69
C GLU A 708 -85.83 17.15 -0.45
N ALA A 709 -85.33 18.11 0.36
CA ALA A 709 -85.73 19.52 0.54
C ALA A 709 -86.71 19.86 1.70
N GLU A 710 -86.62 20.99 2.44
CA GLU A 710 -85.63 22.10 2.63
C GLU A 710 -86.05 22.92 3.91
N PRO A 711 -85.37 24.01 4.37
CA PRO A 711 -85.54 24.62 5.72
C PRO A 711 -86.62 25.74 5.79
N PRO A 712 -86.70 26.56 6.87
CA PRO A 712 -85.92 27.82 6.92
C PRO A 712 -85.54 28.39 8.34
N ASP A 713 -84.77 29.50 8.34
CA ASP A 713 -84.83 30.72 9.22
C ASP A 713 -84.76 30.65 10.77
N ASP A 714 -84.22 31.65 11.51
CA ASP A 714 -83.32 32.81 11.23
C ASP A 714 -82.84 33.45 12.58
N THR A 715 -82.06 34.54 12.54
CA THR A 715 -81.52 35.42 13.63
C THR A 715 -80.33 34.83 14.41
N ASP A 716 -79.17 35.48 14.59
CA ASP A 716 -78.76 36.90 14.80
C ASP A 716 -78.75 37.35 16.27
N THR A 717 -77.55 37.47 16.87
CA THR A 717 -77.17 38.63 17.71
C THR A 717 -75.66 38.68 18.00
N SER A 718 -75.16 39.87 18.33
CA SER A 718 -73.74 40.21 18.54
C SER A 718 -73.37 40.54 20.00
N GLY A 719 -72.11 40.32 20.39
CA GLY A 719 -71.47 40.84 21.62
C GLY A 719 -70.26 39.97 22.00
N ASP A 720 -68.99 40.39 22.05
CA ASP A 720 -68.30 41.66 22.43
C ASP A 720 -67.94 41.77 23.94
N ALA A 721 -66.86 42.50 24.23
CA ALA A 721 -66.03 42.55 25.45
C ALA A 721 -65.19 41.26 25.71
N SER A 722 -63.86 41.26 25.98
CA SER A 722 -62.83 42.24 26.42
C SER A 722 -62.54 42.30 27.93
N ASP A 723 -61.33 42.78 28.25
CA ASP A 723 -60.68 42.95 29.56
C ASP A 723 -60.25 41.65 30.32
N ALA A 724 -59.04 41.50 30.90
CA ALA A 724 -58.10 42.35 31.67
C ALA A 724 -58.28 42.19 33.21
N LEU A 725 -57.28 42.36 34.10
CA LEU A 725 -55.84 42.70 34.02
C LEU A 725 -55.14 42.37 35.37
N VAL A 726 -53.94 41.74 35.38
CA VAL A 726 -52.83 41.99 36.38
C VAL A 726 -53.17 41.71 37.88
N PRO A 727 -52.29 41.82 38.93
CA PRO A 727 -50.83 42.03 39.07
C PRO A 727 -50.11 40.75 39.64
N THR A 728 -48.85 40.70 40.14
CA THR A 728 -47.85 41.71 40.58
C THR A 728 -46.41 41.17 40.48
N GLU A 729 -45.43 42.06 40.32
CA GLU A 729 -43.99 41.86 40.54
C GLU A 729 -43.61 42.09 42.03
N PRO A 730 -42.37 41.83 42.56
CA PRO A 730 -41.16 42.57 42.14
C PRO A 730 -39.79 41.83 42.14
N GLN A 731 -38.91 42.39 41.29
CA GLN A 731 -37.44 42.52 41.31
C GLN A 731 -36.81 42.89 42.71
N PRO A 732 -35.46 42.86 42.95
CA PRO A 732 -34.44 43.31 41.98
C PRO A 732 -33.04 42.68 41.86
N GLU A 733 -32.44 43.03 40.72
CA GLU A 733 -31.02 43.10 40.26
C GLU A 733 -30.07 43.98 41.13
N PRO A 734 -28.71 43.96 40.97
CA PRO A 734 -27.91 44.41 39.78
C PRO A 734 -26.98 43.32 39.18
N GLU A 735 -26.53 43.34 37.91
CA GLU A 735 -25.68 44.32 37.16
C GLU A 735 -24.23 44.48 37.69
N GLN A 736 -23.16 44.64 36.90
CA GLN A 736 -22.97 44.67 35.43
C GLN A 736 -21.48 44.40 35.05
N ASN A 737 -21.27 43.88 33.83
CA ASN A 737 -20.22 44.19 32.82
C ASN A 737 -18.68 44.16 33.06
N ASP A 738 -18.04 43.85 31.92
CA ASP A 738 -16.74 44.28 31.37
C ASP A 738 -15.39 43.64 31.79
N ALA A 739 -14.50 43.62 30.79
CA ALA A 739 -13.27 42.84 30.70
C ALA A 739 -12.00 43.69 30.96
N ILE A 740 -10.83 43.03 31.01
CA ILE A 740 -9.54 43.54 30.48
C ILE A 740 -8.46 42.43 30.51
N ASP A 741 -7.44 42.54 29.66
CA ASP A 741 -6.25 41.68 29.60
C ASP A 741 -5.38 41.72 30.87
N ALA A 742 -4.57 40.67 31.09
CA ALA A 742 -3.11 40.83 31.31
C ALA A 742 -2.35 39.49 31.38
N GLU A 743 -1.05 39.57 31.05
CA GLU A 743 -0.06 38.50 31.16
C GLU A 743 0.23 38.09 32.62
N GLN A 744 0.74 36.86 32.82
CA GLN A 744 2.04 36.74 33.50
C GLN A 744 2.82 35.46 33.13
N GLN A 745 4.12 35.52 33.38
CA GLN A 745 5.13 34.54 32.94
C GLN A 745 5.48 33.55 34.06
N GLY A 746 5.99 32.37 33.70
CA GLY A 746 6.54 31.39 34.64
C GLY A 746 7.60 30.52 33.98
N GLU A 747 8.87 30.80 34.24
CA GLU A 747 10.00 30.02 33.70
C GLU A 747 10.14 28.66 34.41
N THR A 748 10.56 27.60 33.69
CA THR A 748 11.59 26.71 34.25
C THR A 748 12.46 26.03 33.17
N ARG A 749 13.77 26.24 33.38
CA ARG A 749 14.97 25.77 32.67
C ARG A 749 14.98 24.40 31.98
N GLU A 750 15.86 24.34 30.98
CA GLU A 750 16.52 23.13 30.45
C GLU A 750 17.05 22.20 31.55
N HIS A 751 17.16 20.90 31.25
CA HIS A 751 18.33 20.13 31.71
C HIS A 751 18.70 18.99 30.74
N ARG A 752 20.01 18.83 30.55
CA ARG A 752 20.65 17.83 29.68
C ARG A 752 21.14 16.63 30.52
N ALA A 753 20.87 15.43 30.03
CA ALA A 753 21.59 14.17 30.32
C ALA A 753 21.42 13.28 29.08
N GLU A 754 22.44 12.86 28.33
CA GLU A 754 23.66 12.11 28.66
C GLU A 754 23.44 10.63 28.99
N SER A 755 24.12 9.79 28.22
CA SER A 755 24.04 8.32 28.28
C SER A 755 24.92 7.73 29.37
N PRO A 756 24.56 6.57 29.94
CA PRO A 756 25.51 5.62 30.48
C PRO A 756 25.95 4.60 29.41
N GLN A 757 27.22 4.19 29.47
CA GLN A 757 27.75 3.04 28.73
C GLN A 757 28.48 2.14 29.74
N GLN A 758 28.62 0.83 29.43
CA GLN A 758 29.23 -0.20 30.29
C GLN A 758 28.37 -0.55 31.53
N THR A 759 28.52 -1.71 32.18
CA THR A 759 29.47 -2.83 32.02
C THR A 759 28.74 -4.15 31.71
N GLY A 760 29.49 -5.25 31.51
CA GLY A 760 28.92 -6.59 31.36
C GLY A 760 29.64 -7.63 32.22
N ALA A 761 28.94 -8.68 32.62
CA ALA A 761 29.49 -9.85 33.31
C ALA A 761 28.70 -11.13 32.97
N THR A 762 29.37 -12.27 33.04
CA THR A 762 28.92 -13.61 32.61
C THR A 762 28.17 -14.40 33.68
N SER A 763 27.20 -15.22 33.27
CA SER A 763 27.06 -16.61 33.76
C SER A 763 26.16 -17.46 32.83
N ASN A 764 26.29 -18.77 32.87
CA ASN A 764 25.43 -19.73 32.16
C ASN A 764 24.15 -20.02 32.97
N ASP A 765 23.08 -20.47 32.31
CA ASP A 765 22.70 -21.89 32.34
C ASP A 765 21.56 -22.24 31.35
N GLY A 766 21.51 -23.50 30.93
CA GLY A 766 20.37 -24.13 30.22
C GLY A 766 19.55 -25.02 31.18
N PRO A 767 18.67 -25.94 30.73
CA PRO A 767 18.51 -26.51 29.38
C PRO A 767 17.07 -26.25 28.81
N SER A 768 16.46 -26.95 27.85
CA SER A 768 16.76 -28.21 27.12
C SER A 768 16.18 -28.23 25.69
N THR A 769 16.73 -29.10 24.83
CA THR A 769 16.24 -29.39 23.45
C THR A 769 15.53 -30.75 23.38
N PRO A 770 14.71 -31.03 22.35
CA PRO A 770 15.26 -31.72 21.16
C PRO A 770 14.73 -31.13 19.82
N LYS A 771 15.43 -31.12 18.67
CA LYS A 771 16.44 -31.98 17.99
C LYS A 771 15.91 -33.14 17.12
N ALA A 772 15.91 -32.88 15.80
CA ALA A 772 16.33 -33.78 14.71
C ALA A 772 16.90 -32.88 13.58
N SER A 773 18.04 -33.07 12.88
CA SER A 773 18.88 -34.25 12.55
C SER A 773 18.24 -35.17 11.49
N PHE A 774 18.91 -35.74 10.46
CA PHE A 774 20.31 -35.74 9.94
C PHE A 774 20.28 -36.13 8.43
N ALA A 775 21.31 -36.03 7.57
CA ALA A 775 22.54 -35.20 7.49
C ALA A 775 23.34 -35.50 6.18
N LYS A 776 24.20 -34.54 5.74
CA LYS A 776 25.34 -34.71 4.77
C LYS A 776 24.95 -35.00 3.29
N THR A 777 25.82 -34.86 2.27
CA THR A 777 27.30 -34.67 2.21
C THR A 777 27.72 -33.73 1.05
N GLY A 778 28.99 -33.30 0.99
CA GLY A 778 29.59 -32.52 -0.13
C GLY A 778 29.96 -33.38 -1.36
N ALA A 779 30.96 -33.08 -2.21
CA ALA A 779 31.95 -31.99 -2.31
C ALA A 779 32.65 -32.07 -3.71
N ALA A 780 33.68 -31.24 -3.96
CA ALA A 780 34.54 -31.20 -5.17
C ALA A 780 33.88 -30.66 -6.47
N THR A 781 34.55 -30.09 -7.49
CA THR A 781 35.72 -29.16 -7.70
C THR A 781 36.42 -29.51 -9.04
N LEU A 782 36.99 -28.52 -9.72
CA LEU A 782 37.76 -28.60 -11.00
C LEU A 782 36.93 -28.94 -12.26
N ASP A 783 37.34 -28.59 -13.50
CA ASP A 783 38.03 -27.39 -14.03
C ASP A 783 38.02 -27.42 -15.59
N VAL A 784 38.63 -26.40 -16.23
CA VAL A 784 39.38 -26.48 -17.51
C VAL A 784 38.63 -26.54 -18.87
N MET A 785 38.90 -25.47 -19.63
CA MET A 785 39.07 -25.32 -21.09
C MET A 785 37.91 -25.31 -22.11
N CYS A 786 38.02 -24.26 -22.93
CA CYS A 786 37.41 -23.99 -24.22
C CYS A 786 37.66 -25.06 -25.29
N VAL A 787 36.71 -25.19 -26.22
CA VAL A 787 37.00 -25.40 -27.65
C VAL A 787 36.21 -24.37 -28.44
N ALA A 788 36.86 -23.71 -29.40
CA ALA A 788 36.20 -22.77 -30.31
C ALA A 788 35.92 -23.46 -31.66
N PHE A 789 34.82 -23.08 -32.32
CA PHE A 789 34.64 -23.32 -33.75
C PHE A 789 34.10 -22.06 -34.42
N VAL A 790 34.86 -21.54 -35.38
CA VAL A 790 34.43 -20.48 -36.30
C VAL A 790 34.09 -21.14 -37.62
N LEU A 791 32.88 -20.92 -38.14
CA LEU A 791 32.55 -21.21 -39.53
C LEU A 791 31.75 -20.05 -40.14
N LEU A 792 32.35 -19.46 -41.18
CA LEU A 792 31.74 -18.44 -42.03
C LEU A 792 30.92 -19.12 -43.13
N VAL A 793 29.61 -18.85 -43.17
CA VAL A 793 28.81 -18.90 -44.41
C VAL A 793 27.83 -17.74 -44.39
N GLY A 794 27.85 -16.91 -45.44
CA GLY A 794 26.84 -15.86 -45.66
C GLY A 794 25.80 -16.32 -46.67
N GLY A 795 24.58 -15.79 -46.58
CA GLY A 795 23.53 -16.05 -47.56
C GLY A 795 22.18 -15.43 -47.17
N ASN A 796 21.58 -14.64 -48.08
CA ASN A 796 20.21 -14.18 -47.92
C ASN A 796 19.24 -15.32 -48.23
N ALA A 797 18.27 -15.55 -47.34
CA ALA A 797 17.10 -16.38 -47.61
C ALA A 797 15.84 -15.68 -47.07
N ILE A 798 15.03 -15.14 -47.99
CA ILE A 798 13.68 -14.67 -47.66
C ILE A 798 12.75 -15.88 -47.67
N LEU A 799 12.05 -16.13 -46.57
CA LEU A 799 10.84 -16.96 -46.59
C LEU A 799 9.76 -16.33 -45.69
N ILE A 800 8.51 -16.46 -46.13
CA ILE A 800 7.32 -15.81 -45.54
C ILE A 800 6.49 -16.89 -44.80
N ILE A 801 5.50 -16.44 -44.02
CA ILE A 801 4.44 -17.21 -43.30
C ILE A 801 4.80 -17.52 -41.83
N GLY A 802 3.84 -17.29 -40.93
CA GLY A 802 3.98 -17.62 -39.49
C GLY A 802 3.14 -16.82 -38.48
N ALA A 803 2.27 -15.90 -38.92
CA ALA A 803 1.50 -15.01 -38.03
C ALA A 803 0.37 -15.73 -37.26
N HIS A 804 0.70 -16.48 -36.19
CA HIS A 804 -0.32 -17.25 -35.44
C HIS A 804 -0.13 -17.42 -33.92
N LYS A 805 0.70 -16.59 -33.24
CA LYS A 805 0.91 -16.67 -31.77
C LYS A 805 0.70 -15.36 -30.98
N ARG A 806 -0.26 -14.50 -31.34
CA ARG A 806 -0.62 -13.30 -30.52
C ARG A 806 -2.12 -13.03 -30.27
N LYS A 807 -3.07 -13.88 -30.72
CA LYS A 807 -4.52 -13.66 -30.47
C LYS A 807 -5.06 -14.35 -29.21
N ARG A 808 -4.85 -15.66 -29.05
CA ARG A 808 -5.43 -16.47 -27.95
C ARG A 808 -5.17 -15.94 -26.52
N ALA A 809 -4.01 -15.34 -26.27
CA ALA A 809 -3.65 -14.80 -24.94
C ALA A 809 -4.48 -13.58 -24.50
N ARG A 810 -5.20 -12.90 -25.41
CA ARG A 810 -5.98 -11.69 -25.11
C ARG A 810 -7.48 -11.96 -24.94
N GLU A 811 -8.00 -13.01 -25.57
CA GLU A 811 -9.39 -13.46 -25.41
C GLU A 811 -9.57 -14.26 -24.11
N GLN A 812 -8.59 -15.06 -23.71
CA GLN A 812 -8.67 -15.87 -22.48
C GLN A 812 -8.77 -15.01 -21.20
N ARG A 813 -8.06 -13.87 -21.15
CA ARG A 813 -8.18 -12.89 -20.05
C ARG A 813 -9.54 -12.16 -20.04
N ARG A 814 -10.17 -11.97 -21.20
CA ARG A 814 -11.50 -11.35 -21.33
C ARG A 814 -12.67 -12.26 -20.94
N ARG A 815 -12.47 -13.59 -20.88
CA ARG A 815 -13.47 -14.51 -20.30
C ARG A 815 -13.42 -14.50 -18.77
N ILE A 816 -12.21 -14.61 -18.19
CA ILE A 816 -12.02 -14.61 -16.73
C ILE A 816 -12.53 -13.31 -16.09
N PHE A 817 -12.37 -12.15 -16.76
CA PHE A 817 -12.88 -10.86 -16.27
C PHE A 817 -14.41 -10.68 -16.43
N ARG A 818 -15.14 -11.61 -17.05
CA ARG A 818 -16.62 -11.57 -17.11
C ARG A 818 -17.28 -12.50 -16.10
N SER A 819 -16.71 -13.69 -15.87
CA SER A 819 -17.15 -14.61 -14.81
C SER A 819 -16.71 -14.17 -13.39
N PHE A 820 -16.64 -12.86 -13.15
CA PHE A 820 -16.37 -12.20 -11.87
C PHE A 820 -17.17 -10.88 -11.74
N ILE A 821 -18.17 -10.71 -12.62
CA ILE A 821 -19.10 -9.57 -12.66
C ILE A 821 -20.54 -10.12 -12.74
N ASP A 822 -20.72 -11.29 -13.37
CA ASP A 822 -21.99 -12.04 -13.39
C ASP A 822 -22.10 -13.07 -12.24
N SER A 823 -21.50 -12.78 -11.07
CA SER A 823 -21.45 -13.64 -9.86
C SER A 823 -21.27 -12.84 -8.58
#